data_AF-A0A6P8N435-F1
#
_entry.id   AF-A0A6P8N435-F1
#
_cell.length_a   1.000
_cell.length_b   1.000
_cell.length_c   1.000
_cell.angle_alpha   90.00
_cell.angle_beta   90.00
_cell.angle_gamma   90.00
#
_symmetry.space_group_name_H-M   'P 1'
#
loop_
_entity.id
_entity.type
_entity.pdbx_description
1 polymer ?
#
loop_
_entity_poly.entity_id
_entity_poly.type
_entity_poly.pdbx_seq_one_letter_code
_entity_poly.pdbx_strand_id
1 'polypeptide(L)'
;MYDDLQQLKTINEWLLDRVSARFPCGVRQYTMVEFNDPIIGPSYNTTSRKEFGDFFNNLIVRGGGDCPEYAIEGLQLALETSPPHSFILVLTDASAKDYNKISTVNRVYSLIDMKQSQVYFLVTGLCSGLSDPQFLIYRDIAASSFGHVFQVSLSDLGKVFYYLDFILSRPVNSSTHLFSGDFNSSGNHLESFEVAEQYNTLIVTTDGIILHIRVVGPNGTEAEVQKTVSESWGSMSVVKNPPEGRWTLEIDAGGPHSVRIEGFTAPNTSSTSHCSECHPNATCEEHIGIQECSCKDGFIGDGFTCSDIDECAYSWSNNCSAGYCVNTIGSYDCRCPTGYTMVSRHLCIDIDECSRPDLNRCHPQAICTNYNGYYTCTCFSGYYGDGYHCEIDECGFESCAFGKECIKNLGSPFCSDPCVNHTVLNEFWRSISYGTGSNCDNIKKGWYRFTGSGGTRLPESCVPTQRCNTLSPMWLNGTHPVDADEIVNRTACAHWNGNCCLWSSTVQIKSCPGGYYVYKLNGTPACYLSYCTDPNYTNSSCSCTADEECKLVNGTSGCYCKNDYGSYEVENLRPALECDTDKMKVSFHACELENLALDPKSIHLRNSACVGFEERNYTNLVSLVTSIQGGQCGTESFKNKTHVTYTNTAHLSQKPDAIIIRNKEVDVSFSCTYPLDMELSLETALRPVMNSVNISVGGTGQFRVRMALYKDQAYISPYEGSEVVLSTKSVLYVGVLLHEGDTSQFVIILKNCYATPTRNATDPVKYSIIKDSCPNKQDASIKVTENGASAKGRFSVQLFKFVGDYDLVYLHCEVHLCDRKAAICAPTCSGKRSRGTDFGDSYLIAVGPIVHEGDLPSSSLGICAPWTLLTPAIIAMAHWIIL
;
A
#
# COMPACT_ATOMS: atom_id res chain seq x y z
N MET A 1 0.21 1.50 15.19
CA MET A 1 -1.07 1.95 14.61
C MET A 1 -1.23 1.86 13.08
N TYR A 2 -0.37 2.43 12.20
CA TYR A 2 -0.65 2.41 10.73
C TYR A 2 -0.74 1.00 10.16
N ASP A 3 0.24 0.14 10.46
CA ASP A 3 0.24 -1.25 10.01
C ASP A 3 -0.91 -2.07 10.62
N ASP A 4 -1.25 -1.77 11.89
CA ASP A 4 -2.37 -2.39 12.60
C ASP A 4 -3.72 -2.01 11.99
N LEU A 5 -3.90 -0.73 11.62
CA LEU A 5 -5.11 -0.24 10.98
C LEU A 5 -5.29 -0.85 9.58
N GLN A 6 -4.21 -1.01 8.81
CA GLN A 6 -4.30 -1.69 7.51
C GLN A 6 -4.76 -3.15 7.67
N GLN A 7 -4.25 -3.84 8.69
CA GLN A 7 -4.66 -5.22 8.98
C GLN A 7 -6.11 -5.30 9.50
N LEU A 8 -6.54 -4.40 10.37
CA LEU A 8 -7.92 -4.31 10.83
C LEU A 8 -8.89 -4.01 9.66
N LYS A 9 -8.49 -3.19 8.68
CA LYS A 9 -9.28 -2.92 7.48
C LYS A 9 -9.47 -4.16 6.62
N THR A 10 -8.44 -5.01 6.46
CA THR A 10 -8.60 -6.30 5.78
C THR A 10 -9.59 -7.24 6.47
N ILE A 11 -9.87 -7.02 7.75
CA ILE A 11 -10.75 -7.88 8.57
C ILE A 11 -12.15 -7.33 8.67
N ASN A 12 -12.33 -6.02 8.49
CA ASN A 12 -13.62 -5.36 8.54
C ASN A 12 -14.67 -6.02 7.62
N GLU A 13 -14.30 -6.38 6.39
CA GLU A 13 -15.22 -7.10 5.50
C GLU A 13 -15.59 -8.48 6.04
N TRP A 14 -14.62 -9.24 6.54
CA TRP A 14 -14.87 -10.53 7.19
C TRP A 14 -15.80 -10.37 8.40
N LEU A 15 -15.54 -9.40 9.28
CA LEU A 15 -16.35 -9.14 10.48
C LEU A 15 -17.78 -8.74 10.09
N LEU A 16 -17.94 -7.88 9.08
CA LEU A 16 -19.25 -7.46 8.58
C LEU A 16 -20.01 -8.58 7.87
N ASP A 17 -19.31 -9.48 7.16
CA ASP A 17 -19.90 -10.68 6.59
C ASP A 17 -20.41 -11.61 7.69
N ARG A 18 -19.63 -11.85 8.75
CA ARG A 18 -20.04 -12.69 9.89
C ARG A 18 -21.23 -12.11 10.65
N VAL A 19 -21.19 -10.82 10.98
CA VAL A 19 -22.34 -10.10 11.57
C VAL A 19 -23.55 -10.16 10.64
N SER A 20 -23.33 -10.16 9.31
CA SER A 20 -24.42 -10.21 8.33
C SER A 20 -25.04 -11.57 8.13
N ALA A 21 -24.24 -12.64 8.15
CA ALA A 21 -24.70 -14.01 8.11
C ALA A 21 -25.55 -14.35 9.35
N ARG A 22 -25.20 -13.77 10.49
CA ARG A 22 -25.84 -14.05 11.77
C ARG A 22 -27.18 -13.41 12.04
N PHE A 23 -27.36 -12.15 11.63
CA PHE A 23 -28.62 -11.43 11.88
C PHE A 23 -29.40 -11.30 10.57
N PRO A 24 -29.77 -12.40 9.88
CA PRO A 24 -30.31 -12.35 8.52
C PRO A 24 -31.60 -11.52 8.43
N CYS A 25 -32.27 -11.29 9.57
CA CYS A 25 -33.42 -10.41 9.72
C CYS A 25 -33.28 -9.47 10.94
N GLY A 26 -33.76 -8.23 10.80
CA GLY A 26 -33.74 -7.18 11.84
C GLY A 26 -32.98 -5.91 11.42
N VAL A 27 -33.31 -4.76 12.01
CA VAL A 27 -32.56 -3.51 11.80
C VAL A 27 -31.30 -3.57 12.66
N ARG A 28 -30.14 -3.72 12.02
CA ARG A 28 -28.84 -3.68 12.70
C ARG A 28 -28.45 -2.23 12.87
N GLN A 29 -27.96 -1.86 14.05
CA GLN A 29 -27.39 -0.54 14.29
C GLN A 29 -25.91 -0.71 14.56
N TYR A 30 -25.08 -0.14 13.69
CA TYR A 30 -23.64 -0.07 13.85
C TYR A 30 -23.29 1.29 14.45
N THR A 31 -22.53 1.26 15.54
CA THR A 31 -22.02 2.45 16.23
C THR A 31 -20.50 2.41 16.17
N MET A 32 -19.89 3.51 15.73
CA MET A 32 -18.45 3.69 15.69
C MET A 32 -18.06 4.96 16.42
N VAL A 33 -17.04 4.86 17.27
CA VAL A 33 -16.44 6.00 17.96
C VAL A 33 -14.95 5.96 17.70
N GLU A 34 -14.46 6.97 16.98
CA GLU A 34 -13.03 7.19 16.83
C GLU A 34 -12.52 7.90 18.10
N PHE A 35 -11.40 7.45 18.64
CA PHE A 35 -10.70 8.16 19.71
C PHE A 35 -9.21 8.24 19.35
N ASN A 36 -8.62 9.41 19.59
CA ASN A 36 -7.19 9.66 19.40
C ASN A 36 -6.70 10.67 20.44
N ASP A 37 -5.40 10.77 20.72
CA ASP A 37 -4.89 11.78 21.66
C ASP A 37 -4.83 13.17 20.98
N PRO A 38 -5.42 14.26 21.54
CA PRO A 38 -6.33 14.36 22.68
C PRO A 38 -7.83 14.46 22.29
N ILE A 39 -8.18 14.06 21.06
CA ILE A 39 -9.49 14.28 20.46
C ILE A 39 -10.32 12.99 20.51
N ILE A 40 -11.54 13.08 21.03
CA ILE A 40 -12.52 12.02 20.83
C ILE A 40 -13.35 12.43 19.63
N GLY A 41 -13.30 11.61 18.57
CA GLY A 41 -14.10 11.81 17.37
C GLY A 41 -15.60 11.69 17.67
N PRO A 42 -16.46 12.22 16.78
CA PRO A 42 -17.90 12.09 16.98
C PRO A 42 -18.32 10.61 16.87
N SER A 43 -19.45 10.26 17.48
CA SER A 43 -20.07 8.95 17.29
C SER A 43 -20.79 8.89 15.95
N TYR A 44 -20.55 7.83 15.17
CA TYR A 44 -21.22 7.57 13.91
C TYR A 44 -22.17 6.38 14.08
N ASN A 45 -23.44 6.59 13.78
CA ASN A 45 -24.47 5.56 13.84
C ASN A 45 -25.06 5.34 12.45
N THR A 46 -25.07 4.09 11.98
CA THR A 46 -25.71 3.73 10.72
C THR A 46 -26.39 2.37 10.83
N THR A 47 -27.39 2.14 9.99
CA THR A 47 -27.98 0.81 9.79
C THR A 47 -27.50 0.14 8.50
N SER A 48 -26.76 0.88 7.68
CA SER A 48 -26.21 0.42 6.42
C SER A 48 -24.85 -0.23 6.65
N ARG A 49 -24.75 -1.53 6.35
CA ARG A 49 -23.48 -2.27 6.32
C ARG A 49 -22.44 -1.55 5.45
N LYS A 50 -22.87 -1.05 4.29
CA LYS A 50 -21.97 -0.39 3.34
C LYS A 50 -21.43 0.91 3.90
N GLU A 51 -22.28 1.75 4.50
CA GLU A 51 -21.82 3.00 5.10
C GLU A 51 -20.87 2.77 6.27
N PHE A 52 -21.13 1.75 7.09
CA PHE A 52 -20.21 1.37 8.15
C PHE A 52 -18.87 0.86 7.58
N GLY A 53 -18.91 0.02 6.55
CA GLY A 53 -17.73 -0.48 5.85
C GLY A 53 -16.90 0.65 5.24
N ASP A 54 -17.56 1.56 4.51
CA ASP A 54 -16.94 2.74 3.92
C ASP A 54 -16.33 3.65 5.00
N PHE A 55 -17.01 3.86 6.12
CA PHE A 55 -16.49 4.62 7.25
C PHE A 55 -15.22 4.00 7.82
N PHE A 56 -15.26 2.71 8.16
CA PHE A 56 -14.12 1.96 8.72
C PHE A 56 -12.92 1.97 7.77
N ASN A 57 -13.16 1.73 6.48
CA ASN A 57 -12.12 1.70 5.46
C ASN A 57 -11.49 3.08 5.21
N ASN A 58 -12.21 4.17 5.50
CA ASN A 58 -11.74 5.54 5.39
C ASN A 58 -11.07 6.08 6.66
N LEU A 59 -10.95 5.29 7.74
CA LEU A 59 -10.17 5.69 8.92
C LEU A 59 -8.72 6.01 8.53
N ILE A 60 -8.17 7.10 9.03
CA ILE A 60 -6.80 7.53 8.73
C ILE A 60 -6.07 7.68 10.05
N VAL A 61 -4.87 7.09 10.16
CA VAL A 61 -4.00 7.34 11.31
C VAL A 61 -3.57 8.80 11.28
N ARG A 62 -4.02 9.57 12.27
CA ARG A 62 -3.51 10.92 12.51
C ARG A 62 -2.28 10.80 13.39
N GLY A 63 -1.20 11.52 13.05
CA GLY A 63 0.05 11.44 13.80
C GLY A 63 -0.16 11.72 15.29
N GLY A 64 0.11 10.72 16.12
CA GLY A 64 0.12 10.77 17.58
C GLY A 64 1.28 9.92 18.06
N GLY A 65 2.28 10.55 18.68
CA GLY A 65 3.47 9.89 19.22
C GLY A 65 3.34 9.53 20.70
N ASP A 66 2.18 9.76 21.30
CA ASP A 66 2.01 9.72 22.75
C ASP A 66 1.20 8.49 23.15
N CYS A 67 1.92 7.40 23.39
CA CYS A 67 1.52 6.38 24.35
C CYS A 67 1.42 7.01 25.76
N PRO A 68 0.35 6.83 26.58
CA PRO A 68 -0.96 6.13 26.40
C PRO A 68 -2.11 7.01 25.83
N GLU A 69 -3.31 6.45 25.54
CA GLU A 69 -4.45 7.10 24.83
C GLU A 69 -5.75 7.33 25.64
N TYR A 70 -6.67 8.19 25.17
CA TYR A 70 -7.99 8.48 25.80
C TYR A 70 -9.08 7.42 25.50
N ALA A 71 -8.79 6.15 25.80
CA ALA A 71 -9.68 5.03 25.46
C ALA A 71 -10.97 4.96 26.31
N ILE A 72 -10.94 5.38 27.58
CA ILE A 72 -12.09 5.22 28.48
C ILE A 72 -13.22 6.20 28.15
N GLU A 73 -12.90 7.44 27.81
CA GLU A 73 -13.90 8.42 27.36
C GLU A 73 -14.51 8.03 26.00
N GLY A 74 -13.72 7.45 25.09
CA GLY A 74 -14.24 6.86 23.84
C GLY A 74 -15.22 5.72 24.10
N LEU A 75 -14.89 4.82 25.03
CA LEU A 75 -15.79 3.75 25.46
C LEU A 75 -17.07 4.28 26.13
N GLN A 76 -16.97 5.33 26.94
CA GLN A 76 -18.14 5.97 27.53
C GLN A 76 -19.09 6.45 26.42
N LEU A 77 -18.58 7.14 25.40
CA LEU A 77 -19.40 7.64 24.29
C LEU A 77 -20.02 6.48 23.49
N ALA A 78 -19.28 5.40 23.24
CA ALA A 78 -19.79 4.21 22.57
C ALA A 78 -20.95 3.58 23.38
N LEU A 79 -20.77 3.41 24.68
CA LEU A 79 -21.81 2.91 25.60
C LEU A 79 -23.02 3.84 25.67
N GLU A 80 -22.85 5.16 25.58
CA GLU A 80 -23.97 6.11 25.59
C GLU A 80 -24.81 6.02 24.31
N THR A 81 -24.15 5.84 23.18
CA THR A 81 -24.75 5.87 21.83
C THR A 81 -25.28 4.53 21.37
N SER A 82 -24.75 3.42 21.88
CA SER A 82 -25.20 2.07 21.53
C SER A 82 -26.52 1.67 22.21
N PRO A 83 -27.34 0.80 21.61
CA PRO A 83 -28.52 0.23 22.28
C PRO A 83 -28.17 -0.62 23.52
N PRO A 84 -29.14 -0.94 24.41
CA PRO A 84 -28.95 -1.97 25.44
C PRO A 84 -28.61 -3.34 24.86
N HIS A 85 -27.92 -4.18 25.62
CA HIS A 85 -27.41 -5.50 25.23
C HIS A 85 -26.47 -5.45 24.01
N SER A 86 -25.76 -4.33 23.84
CA SER A 86 -24.79 -4.19 22.74
C SER A 86 -23.53 -4.98 23.03
N PHE A 87 -22.97 -5.55 21.97
CA PHE A 87 -21.60 -6.02 21.93
C PHE A 87 -20.69 -4.85 21.53
N ILE A 88 -19.75 -4.47 22.39
CA ILE A 88 -18.82 -3.37 22.15
C ILE A 88 -17.41 -3.93 22.04
N LEU A 89 -16.79 -3.73 20.89
CA LEU A 89 -15.40 -4.10 20.63
C LEU A 89 -14.53 -2.85 20.61
N VAL A 90 -13.60 -2.76 21.55
CA VAL A 90 -12.61 -1.69 21.63
C VAL A 90 -11.32 -2.17 20.98
N LEU A 91 -10.88 -1.47 19.94
CA LEU A 91 -9.63 -1.76 19.21
C LEU A 91 -8.61 -0.69 19.58
N THR A 92 -7.46 -1.08 20.15
CA THR A 92 -6.39 -0.13 20.51
C THR A 92 -5.02 -0.80 20.48
N ASP A 93 -3.96 -0.04 20.21
CA ASP A 93 -2.56 -0.47 20.37
C ASP A 93 -1.89 0.15 21.61
N ALA A 94 -2.69 0.77 22.50
CA ALA A 94 -2.21 1.52 23.65
C ALA A 94 -3.00 1.26 24.95
N SER A 95 -2.34 1.53 26.07
CA SER A 95 -2.97 1.53 27.40
C SER A 95 -3.81 2.80 27.62
N ALA A 96 -4.71 2.79 28.60
CA ALA A 96 -5.57 3.94 28.87
C ALA A 96 -4.84 5.04 29.66
N LYS A 97 -4.74 6.23 29.07
CA LYS A 97 -4.24 7.47 29.69
C LYS A 97 -5.22 8.02 30.72
N ASP A 98 -6.51 7.85 30.47
CA ASP A 98 -7.63 8.39 31.23
C ASP A 98 -8.20 7.44 32.28
N TYR A 99 -7.48 6.36 32.59
CA TYR A 99 -7.82 5.39 33.65
C TYR A 99 -8.06 6.03 35.03
N ASN A 100 -7.44 7.18 35.29
CA ASN A 100 -7.54 7.90 36.56
C ASN A 100 -8.68 8.93 36.60
N LYS A 101 -9.43 9.12 35.51
CA LYS A 101 -10.63 9.98 35.48
C LYS A 101 -11.80 9.23 36.12
N ILE A 102 -11.84 9.23 37.45
CA ILE A 102 -12.81 8.48 38.28
C ILE A 102 -14.26 8.74 37.87
N SER A 103 -14.63 9.97 37.48
CA SER A 103 -15.99 10.30 37.02
C SER A 103 -16.37 9.55 35.74
N THR A 104 -15.44 9.46 34.78
CA THR A 104 -15.62 8.77 33.51
C THR A 104 -15.71 7.26 33.74
N VAL A 105 -14.78 6.70 34.52
CA VAL A 105 -14.76 5.27 34.85
C VAL A 105 -16.04 4.84 35.57
N ASN A 106 -16.50 5.58 36.58
CA ASN A 106 -17.75 5.29 37.28
C ASN A 106 -18.96 5.39 36.35
N ARG A 107 -18.93 6.30 35.37
CA ARG A 107 -19.99 6.43 34.37
C ARG A 107 -20.01 5.23 33.44
N VAL A 108 -18.86 4.73 33.00
CA VAL A 108 -18.72 3.50 32.21
C VAL A 108 -19.33 2.31 32.96
N TYR A 109 -18.96 2.07 34.22
CA TYR A 109 -19.56 0.99 35.03
C TYR A 109 -21.08 1.12 35.17
N SER A 110 -21.57 2.34 35.42
CA SER A 110 -23.01 2.61 35.50
C SER A 110 -23.72 2.33 34.17
N LEU A 111 -23.11 2.66 33.03
CA LEU A 111 -23.67 2.39 31.71
C LEU A 111 -23.69 0.89 31.39
N ILE A 112 -22.61 0.16 31.72
CA ILE A 112 -22.53 -1.30 31.58
C ILE A 112 -23.67 -1.96 32.37
N ASP A 113 -23.86 -1.57 33.63
CA ASP A 113 -24.93 -2.13 34.47
C ASP A 113 -26.34 -1.76 33.94
N MET A 114 -26.58 -0.50 33.58
CA MET A 114 -27.90 -0.09 33.07
C MET A 114 -28.24 -0.72 31.71
N LYS A 115 -27.25 -0.86 30.83
CA LYS A 115 -27.46 -1.34 29.45
C LYS A 115 -27.21 -2.84 29.30
N GLN A 116 -26.65 -3.52 30.30
CA GLN A 116 -26.26 -4.93 30.21
C GLN A 116 -25.44 -5.22 28.95
N SER A 117 -24.54 -4.28 28.59
CA SER A 117 -23.70 -4.38 27.38
C SER A 117 -22.36 -5.02 27.72
N GLN A 118 -21.84 -5.84 26.80
CA GLN A 118 -20.58 -6.54 26.98
C GLN A 118 -19.44 -5.77 26.29
N VAL A 119 -18.31 -5.62 26.98
CA VAL A 119 -17.16 -4.86 26.46
C VAL A 119 -15.96 -5.78 26.30
N TYR A 120 -15.51 -5.92 25.06
CA TYR A 120 -14.32 -6.69 24.69
C TYR A 120 -13.22 -5.75 24.23
N PHE A 121 -11.99 -6.01 24.67
CA PHE A 121 -10.83 -5.23 24.25
C PHE A 121 -9.94 -6.09 23.36
N LEU A 122 -9.56 -5.60 22.19
CA LEU A 122 -8.50 -6.17 21.37
C LEU A 122 -7.31 -5.21 21.36
N VAL A 123 -6.24 -5.65 22.00
CA VAL A 123 -5.04 -4.87 22.26
C VAL A 123 -3.88 -5.47 21.47
N THR A 124 -3.42 -4.78 20.41
CA THR A 124 -2.35 -5.28 19.51
C THR A 124 -0.96 -4.76 19.86
N GLY A 125 -0.86 -3.80 20.77
CA GLY A 125 0.37 -3.16 21.24
C GLY A 125 0.29 -2.80 22.71
N LEU A 126 1.45 -2.69 23.38
CA LEU A 126 1.52 -2.30 24.78
C LEU A 126 2.50 -1.15 24.97
N CYS A 127 1.95 -0.01 25.36
CA CYS A 127 2.69 1.14 25.82
C CYS A 127 3.11 1.04 27.30
N SER A 128 2.57 0.06 28.03
CA SER A 128 2.81 -0.18 29.46
C SER A 128 2.89 -1.69 29.75
N GLY A 129 3.41 -2.07 30.91
CA GLY A 129 3.39 -3.45 31.36
C GLY A 129 1.97 -3.95 31.67
N LEU A 130 1.78 -5.27 31.66
CA LEU A 130 0.51 -5.94 31.96
C LEU A 130 0.03 -5.76 33.41
N SER A 131 0.93 -5.35 34.29
CA SER A 131 0.65 -5.06 35.69
C SER A 131 0.39 -3.58 35.96
N ASP A 132 0.48 -2.72 34.94
CA ASP A 132 0.37 -1.29 35.11
C ASP A 132 -1.12 -0.87 35.20
N PRO A 133 -1.48 0.10 36.07
CA PRO A 133 -2.87 0.55 36.24
C PRO A 133 -3.55 0.99 34.94
N GLN A 134 -2.78 1.53 33.99
CA GLN A 134 -3.27 1.95 32.67
C GLN A 134 -3.79 0.77 31.82
N PHE A 135 -3.30 -0.44 32.06
CA PHE A 135 -3.76 -1.66 31.39
C PHE A 135 -4.78 -2.41 32.25
N LEU A 136 -4.59 -2.46 33.58
CA LEU A 136 -5.49 -3.15 34.51
C LEU A 136 -6.94 -2.64 34.41
N ILE A 137 -7.14 -1.36 34.13
CA ILE A 137 -8.50 -0.80 33.95
C ILE A 137 -9.29 -1.50 32.84
N TYR A 138 -8.65 -1.96 31.76
CA TYR A 138 -9.33 -2.71 30.70
C TYR A 138 -9.80 -4.08 31.22
N ARG A 139 -8.98 -4.74 32.03
CA ARG A 139 -9.33 -6.01 32.67
C ARG A 139 -10.50 -5.84 33.64
N ASP A 140 -10.48 -4.80 34.46
CA ASP A 140 -11.57 -4.50 35.40
C ASP A 140 -12.90 -4.24 34.68
N ILE A 141 -12.87 -3.44 33.60
CA ILE A 141 -14.07 -3.14 32.79
C ILE A 141 -14.58 -4.39 32.06
N ALA A 142 -13.70 -5.17 31.43
CA ALA A 142 -14.08 -6.41 30.77
C ALA A 142 -14.70 -7.40 31.78
N ALA A 143 -14.08 -7.58 32.94
CA ALA A 143 -14.58 -8.44 33.99
C ALA A 143 -15.95 -7.98 34.52
N SER A 144 -16.17 -6.68 34.68
CA SER A 144 -17.47 -6.12 35.09
C SER A 144 -18.56 -6.24 34.03
N SER A 145 -18.20 -6.38 32.76
CA SER A 145 -19.14 -6.46 31.63
C SER A 145 -19.31 -7.86 31.07
N PHE A 146 -18.77 -8.90 31.74
CA PHE A 146 -18.72 -10.28 31.23
C PHE A 146 -18.03 -10.40 29.86
N GLY A 147 -17.18 -9.43 29.54
CA GLY A 147 -16.36 -9.41 28.34
C GLY A 147 -15.02 -10.10 28.55
N HIS A 148 -14.08 -9.78 27.67
CA HIS A 148 -12.71 -10.29 27.74
C HIS A 148 -11.72 -9.31 27.12
N VAL A 149 -10.49 -9.34 27.60
CA VAL A 149 -9.37 -8.62 26.97
C VAL A 149 -8.58 -9.64 26.14
N PHE A 150 -8.26 -9.31 24.90
CA PHE A 150 -7.37 -10.06 24.04
C PHE A 150 -6.10 -9.23 23.86
N GLN A 151 -4.98 -9.75 24.33
CA GLN A 151 -3.67 -9.17 24.07
C GLN A 151 -2.93 -10.12 23.13
N VAL A 152 -3.06 -9.89 21.83
CA VAL A 152 -2.51 -10.80 20.83
C VAL A 152 -1.52 -10.08 19.93
N SER A 153 -0.52 -10.82 19.47
CA SER A 153 0.34 -10.32 18.40
C SER A 153 -0.47 -10.14 17.11
N LEU A 154 -0.04 -9.25 16.23
CA LEU A 154 -0.67 -9.02 14.92
C LEU A 154 -0.81 -10.31 14.09
N SER A 155 0.11 -11.27 14.24
CA SER A 155 0.05 -12.57 13.59
C SER A 155 -1.03 -13.52 14.15
N ASP A 156 -1.53 -13.27 15.36
CA ASP A 156 -2.52 -14.12 16.04
C ASP A 156 -3.93 -13.56 16.00
N LEU A 157 -4.12 -12.39 15.39
CA LEU A 157 -5.39 -11.67 15.31
C LEU A 157 -6.53 -12.57 14.76
N GLY A 158 -6.20 -13.47 13.83
CA GLY A 158 -7.14 -14.42 13.26
C GLY A 158 -7.78 -15.39 14.25
N LYS A 159 -7.04 -15.81 15.28
CA LYS A 159 -7.55 -16.68 16.34
C LYS A 159 -8.59 -15.96 17.19
N VAL A 160 -8.36 -14.67 17.46
CA VAL A 160 -9.31 -13.83 18.20
C VAL A 160 -10.57 -13.63 17.38
N PHE A 161 -10.47 -13.39 16.07
CA PHE A 161 -11.64 -13.21 15.24
C PHE A 161 -12.46 -14.50 15.07
N TYR A 162 -11.82 -15.66 14.89
CA TYR A 162 -12.53 -16.95 14.95
C TYR A 162 -13.25 -17.15 16.29
N TYR A 163 -12.64 -16.74 17.39
CA TYR A 163 -13.29 -16.76 18.70
C TYR A 163 -14.45 -15.76 18.80
N LEU A 164 -14.26 -14.53 18.30
CA LEU A 164 -15.30 -13.53 18.25
C LEU A 164 -16.47 -14.04 17.42
N ASP A 165 -16.25 -14.89 16.40
CA ASP A 165 -17.32 -15.59 15.68
C ASP A 165 -18.20 -16.44 16.60
N PHE A 166 -17.62 -17.16 17.57
CA PHE A 166 -18.42 -17.90 18.55
C PHE A 166 -19.27 -16.98 19.44
N ILE A 167 -18.70 -15.89 19.96
CA ILE A 167 -19.44 -14.90 20.78
C ILE A 167 -20.49 -14.17 19.95
N LEU A 168 -20.06 -13.70 18.80
CA LEU A 168 -20.84 -13.16 17.72
C LEU A 168 -21.54 -14.26 16.92
N SER A 169 -21.81 -15.49 17.43
CA SER A 169 -22.83 -16.47 16.90
C SER A 169 -24.09 -16.71 17.80
N ARG A 170 -24.05 -16.38 19.09
CA ARG A 170 -25.14 -16.16 20.10
C ARG A 170 -26.31 -15.13 19.85
N PRO A 171 -27.58 -15.54 19.72
CA PRO A 171 -28.73 -14.63 19.50
C PRO A 171 -28.93 -13.65 20.67
N VAL A 172 -29.78 -12.64 20.46
CA VAL A 172 -30.07 -11.65 21.52
C VAL A 172 -30.83 -12.31 22.67
N ASN A 173 -30.41 -12.08 23.92
CA ASN A 173 -30.98 -12.66 25.16
C ASN A 173 -30.81 -14.18 25.36
N SER A 174 -29.91 -14.84 24.65
CA SER A 174 -29.62 -16.28 24.88
C SER A 174 -28.68 -16.58 26.03
N SER A 175 -27.95 -15.59 26.54
CA SER A 175 -26.98 -15.78 27.61
C SER A 175 -27.47 -15.15 28.91
N THR A 176 -27.32 -15.88 30.01
CA THR A 176 -27.63 -15.44 31.37
C THR A 176 -26.36 -15.56 32.21
N HIS A 177 -26.05 -14.53 33.00
CA HIS A 177 -24.94 -14.59 33.95
C HIS A 177 -25.31 -15.52 35.12
N LEU A 178 -24.56 -16.60 35.32
CA LEU A 178 -24.79 -17.60 36.37
C LEU A 178 -23.89 -17.38 37.58
N PHE A 179 -22.64 -16.98 37.35
CA PHE A 179 -21.66 -16.78 38.42
C PHE A 179 -20.66 -15.68 38.05
N SER A 180 -20.20 -14.96 39.07
CA SER A 180 -19.12 -13.98 39.00
C SER A 180 -18.37 -13.96 40.33
N GLY A 181 -17.06 -14.15 40.30
CA GLY A 181 -16.19 -14.10 41.47
C GLY A 181 -14.89 -13.35 41.18
N ASP A 182 -14.49 -12.48 42.11
CA ASP A 182 -13.23 -11.72 42.06
C ASP A 182 -12.40 -12.04 43.31
N PHE A 183 -11.16 -12.48 43.12
CA PHE A 183 -10.28 -12.97 44.17
C PHE A 183 -8.98 -12.17 44.20
N ASN A 184 -8.71 -11.54 45.35
CA ASN A 184 -7.58 -10.62 45.52
C ASN A 184 -6.26 -11.31 45.91
N SER A 185 -6.24 -12.64 46.05
CA SER A 185 -5.09 -13.42 46.53
C SER A 185 -4.88 -14.69 45.71
N SER A 186 -3.66 -15.21 45.74
CA SER A 186 -3.35 -16.55 45.22
C SER A 186 -3.91 -17.65 46.13
N GLY A 187 -4.14 -18.83 45.57
CA GLY A 187 -4.58 -20.02 46.30
C GLY A 187 -5.74 -20.76 45.65
N ASN A 188 -6.27 -21.72 46.41
CA ASN A 188 -7.39 -22.56 45.99
C ASN A 188 -8.72 -21.96 46.42
N HIS A 189 -9.62 -21.79 45.45
CA HIS A 189 -10.99 -21.30 45.63
C HIS A 189 -11.99 -22.37 45.22
N LEU A 190 -13.05 -22.52 46.01
CA LEU A 190 -14.12 -23.48 45.79
C LEU A 190 -15.45 -22.74 45.83
N GLU A 191 -16.15 -22.69 44.72
CA GLU A 191 -17.41 -21.95 44.56
C GLU A 191 -18.51 -22.84 43.99
N SER A 192 -19.78 -22.46 44.19
CA SER A 192 -20.92 -23.20 43.66
C SER A 192 -21.93 -22.30 42.96
N PHE A 193 -22.51 -22.79 41.88
CA PHE A 193 -23.53 -22.09 41.10
C PHE A 193 -24.61 -23.06 40.62
N GLU A 194 -25.78 -22.53 40.27
CA GLU A 194 -26.94 -23.34 39.84
C GLU A 194 -27.12 -23.21 38.32
N VAL A 195 -27.34 -24.34 37.65
CA VAL A 195 -27.59 -24.40 36.20
C VAL A 195 -29.02 -24.90 35.97
N ALA A 196 -29.81 -24.11 35.24
CA ALA A 196 -31.17 -24.48 34.84
C ALA A 196 -31.17 -25.34 33.56
N GLU A 197 -32.20 -26.18 33.40
CA GLU A 197 -32.38 -27.11 32.26
C GLU A 197 -32.36 -26.43 30.88
N GLN A 198 -32.69 -25.14 30.83
CA GLN A 198 -32.76 -24.36 29.59
C GLN A 198 -31.40 -24.02 28.96
N TYR A 199 -30.28 -24.22 29.65
CA TYR A 199 -28.95 -23.90 29.13
C TYR A 199 -28.31 -25.12 28.47
N ASN A 200 -27.96 -24.99 27.20
CA ASN A 200 -27.27 -26.04 26.45
C ASN A 200 -25.74 -25.89 26.50
N THR A 201 -25.23 -24.74 26.96
CA THR A 201 -23.80 -24.46 27.00
C THR A 201 -23.48 -23.61 28.22
N LEU A 202 -22.41 -23.94 28.96
CA LEU A 202 -21.79 -23.02 29.92
C LEU A 202 -20.53 -22.43 29.30
N ILE A 203 -20.37 -21.12 29.46
CA ILE A 203 -19.14 -20.41 29.13
C ILE A 203 -18.46 -20.03 30.42
N VAL A 204 -17.18 -20.38 30.55
CA VAL A 204 -16.35 -20.06 31.71
C VAL A 204 -15.23 -19.14 31.24
N THR A 205 -15.24 -17.90 31.70
CA THR A 205 -14.22 -16.89 31.40
C THR A 205 -13.40 -16.62 32.65
N THR A 206 -12.08 -16.67 32.53
CA THR A 206 -11.14 -16.40 33.61
C THR A 206 -10.18 -15.29 33.22
N ASP A 207 -9.77 -14.50 34.19
CA ASP A 207 -8.72 -13.49 34.07
C ASP A 207 -7.81 -13.56 35.32
N GLY A 208 -6.51 -13.35 35.15
CA GLY A 208 -5.47 -13.68 36.12
C GLY A 208 -4.71 -14.99 35.83
N ILE A 209 -3.66 -15.25 36.60
CA ILE A 209 -2.81 -16.45 36.42
C ILE A 209 -3.53 -17.67 37.03
N ILE A 210 -4.23 -18.43 36.20
CA ILE A 210 -4.92 -19.67 36.58
C ILE A 210 -3.98 -20.86 36.36
N LEU A 211 -3.61 -21.53 37.46
CA LEU A 211 -2.79 -22.74 37.43
C LEU A 211 -3.63 -23.98 37.10
N HIS A 212 -4.82 -24.08 37.71
CA HIS A 212 -5.75 -25.19 37.50
C HIS A 212 -7.20 -24.71 37.62
N ILE A 213 -8.10 -25.26 36.81
CA ILE A 213 -9.54 -25.03 36.91
C ILE A 213 -10.29 -26.34 36.68
N ARG A 214 -11.22 -26.68 37.57
CA ARG A 214 -12.16 -27.79 37.40
C ARG A 214 -13.58 -27.29 37.52
N VAL A 215 -14.43 -27.79 36.63
CA VAL A 215 -15.87 -27.53 36.66
C VAL A 215 -16.54 -28.88 36.86
N VAL A 216 -17.12 -29.09 38.03
CA VAL A 216 -17.68 -30.38 38.47
C VAL A 216 -19.19 -30.28 38.47
N GLY A 217 -19.82 -31.18 37.71
CA GLY A 217 -21.27 -31.26 37.59
C GLY A 217 -21.95 -31.87 38.83
N PRO A 218 -23.29 -31.81 38.90
CA PRO A 218 -24.10 -32.28 40.03
C PRO A 218 -23.92 -33.77 40.36
N ASN A 219 -23.47 -34.58 39.41
CA ASN A 219 -23.21 -36.01 39.61
C ASN A 219 -21.79 -36.31 40.15
N GLY A 220 -21.00 -35.28 40.48
CA GLY A 220 -19.60 -35.41 40.89
C GLY A 220 -18.64 -35.72 39.73
N THR A 221 -19.13 -35.67 38.49
CA THR A 221 -18.34 -35.85 37.27
C THR A 221 -17.71 -34.53 36.87
N GLU A 222 -16.39 -34.51 36.67
CA GLU A 222 -15.68 -33.39 36.07
C GLU A 222 -16.17 -33.20 34.62
N ALA A 223 -16.59 -31.99 34.28
CA ALA A 223 -17.03 -31.68 32.93
C ALA A 223 -15.83 -31.55 32.00
N GLU A 224 -16.02 -31.96 30.74
CA GLU A 224 -15.03 -31.76 29.70
C GLU A 224 -14.97 -30.27 29.34
N VAL A 225 -14.01 -29.57 29.95
CA VAL A 225 -13.78 -28.14 29.73
C VAL A 225 -12.98 -27.98 28.44
N GLN A 226 -13.67 -27.67 27.34
CA GLN A 226 -13.03 -27.37 26.07
C GLN A 226 -12.44 -25.96 26.12
N LYS A 227 -11.12 -25.85 26.34
CA LYS A 227 -10.40 -24.58 26.28
C LYS A 227 -10.51 -24.04 24.86
N THR A 228 -11.22 -22.92 24.73
CA THR A 228 -11.45 -22.26 23.44
C THR A 228 -10.36 -21.22 23.18
N VAL A 229 -9.90 -20.52 24.22
CA VAL A 229 -8.79 -19.56 24.20
C VAL A 229 -8.00 -19.69 25.49
N SER A 230 -6.67 -19.65 25.41
CA SER A 230 -5.79 -19.68 26.57
C SER A 230 -4.64 -18.70 26.38
N GLU A 231 -4.72 -17.58 27.07
CA GLU A 231 -3.62 -16.64 27.26
C GLU A 231 -2.89 -16.95 28.57
N SER A 232 -1.71 -16.37 28.75
CA SER A 232 -0.91 -16.55 29.99
C SER A 232 -1.59 -15.98 31.24
N TRP A 233 -2.58 -15.10 31.08
CA TRP A 233 -3.23 -14.33 32.13
C TRP A 233 -4.76 -14.39 32.04
N GLY A 234 -5.34 -15.25 31.22
CA GLY A 234 -6.79 -15.36 31.06
C GLY A 234 -7.17 -16.48 30.11
N SER A 235 -8.38 -17.03 30.26
CA SER A 235 -8.85 -18.10 29.41
C SER A 235 -10.36 -18.05 29.24
N MET A 236 -10.85 -18.57 28.13
CA MET A 236 -12.26 -18.87 27.99
C MET A 236 -12.44 -20.33 27.58
N SER A 237 -13.35 -20.99 28.27
CA SER A 237 -13.66 -22.40 28.09
C SER A 237 -15.15 -22.63 27.98
N VAL A 238 -15.53 -23.73 27.34
CA VAL A 238 -16.93 -24.09 27.09
C VAL A 238 -17.21 -25.48 27.65
N VAL A 239 -18.39 -25.64 28.25
CA VAL A 239 -18.97 -26.93 28.65
C VAL A 239 -20.27 -27.10 27.89
N LYS A 240 -20.36 -28.11 27.03
CA LYS A 240 -21.57 -28.42 26.26
C LYS A 240 -22.50 -29.34 27.05
N ASN A 241 -23.81 -29.14 26.86
CA ASN A 241 -24.89 -29.95 27.43
C ASN A 241 -24.78 -30.17 28.94
N PRO A 242 -24.70 -29.08 29.74
CA PRO A 242 -24.58 -29.19 31.18
C PRO A 242 -25.86 -29.79 31.78
N PRO A 243 -25.80 -30.88 32.58
CA PRO A 243 -26.94 -31.31 33.37
C PRO A 243 -27.44 -30.21 34.32
N GLU A 244 -28.76 -30.17 34.53
CA GLU A 244 -29.37 -29.27 35.51
C GLU A 244 -28.92 -29.59 36.94
N GLY A 245 -28.87 -28.56 37.78
CA GLY A 245 -28.59 -28.68 39.20
C GLY A 245 -27.38 -27.87 39.65
N ARG A 246 -26.82 -28.28 40.79
CA ARG A 246 -25.72 -27.56 41.45
C ARG A 246 -24.37 -27.98 40.91
N TRP A 247 -23.61 -27.00 40.44
CA TRP A 247 -22.25 -27.15 39.94
C TRP A 247 -21.24 -26.60 40.93
N THR A 248 -20.04 -27.18 40.91
CA THR A 248 -18.91 -26.76 41.75
C THR A 248 -17.74 -26.35 40.86
N LEU A 249 -17.11 -25.23 41.21
CA LEU A 249 -15.97 -24.65 40.53
C LEU A 249 -14.77 -24.71 41.46
N GLU A 250 -13.71 -25.42 41.07
CA GLU A 250 -12.43 -25.47 41.78
C GLU A 250 -11.39 -24.70 40.98
N ILE A 251 -10.76 -23.68 41.58
CA ILE A 251 -9.76 -22.85 40.93
C ILE A 251 -8.50 -22.82 41.79
N ASP A 252 -7.34 -23.07 41.18
CA ASP A 252 -6.02 -22.80 41.76
C ASP A 252 -5.36 -21.68 40.95
N ALA A 253 -5.00 -20.58 41.62
CA ALA A 253 -4.44 -19.41 40.96
C ALA A 253 -3.15 -18.91 41.63
N GLY A 254 -2.22 -18.47 40.78
CA GLY A 254 -0.92 -17.93 41.19
C GLY A 254 -0.95 -16.47 41.68
N GLY A 255 -2.10 -15.80 41.61
CA GLY A 255 -2.27 -14.39 41.99
C GLY A 255 -3.73 -13.91 41.93
N PRO A 256 -3.99 -12.59 41.98
CA PRO A 256 -5.32 -12.04 41.82
C PRO A 256 -5.94 -12.47 40.50
N HIS A 257 -7.22 -12.88 40.56
CA HIS A 257 -7.92 -13.43 39.41
C HIS A 257 -9.44 -13.22 39.53
N SER A 258 -10.13 -13.33 38.41
CA SER A 258 -11.58 -13.28 38.32
C SER A 258 -12.11 -14.43 37.47
N VAL A 259 -13.30 -14.90 37.80
CA VAL A 259 -14.02 -15.93 37.02
C VAL A 259 -15.45 -15.51 36.80
N ARG A 260 -15.95 -15.73 35.59
CA ARG A 260 -17.33 -15.47 35.15
C ARG A 260 -17.88 -16.73 34.51
N ILE A 261 -19.14 -17.07 34.81
CA ILE A 261 -19.85 -18.18 34.17
C ILE A 261 -21.15 -17.66 33.59
N GLU A 262 -21.35 -17.93 32.30
CA GLU A 262 -22.57 -17.63 31.57
C GLU A 262 -23.25 -18.94 31.16
N GLY A 263 -24.56 -19.03 31.38
CA GLY A 263 -25.41 -20.07 30.83
C GLY A 263 -25.97 -19.58 29.51
N PHE A 264 -25.76 -20.35 28.45
CA PHE A 264 -26.20 -20.02 27.09
C PHE A 264 -27.25 -21.02 26.62
N THR A 265 -28.29 -20.48 25.99
CA THR A 265 -29.36 -21.18 25.30
C THR A 265 -29.26 -20.82 23.82
N ALA A 266 -28.72 -21.71 22.99
CA ALA A 266 -28.67 -21.46 21.54
C ALA A 266 -30.08 -21.12 21.02
N PRO A 267 -30.21 -20.19 20.04
CA PRO A 267 -31.49 -19.98 19.40
C PRO A 267 -31.83 -21.28 18.70
N ASN A 268 -33.10 -21.68 18.75
CA ASN A 268 -33.60 -22.74 17.89
C ASN A 268 -33.22 -22.43 16.43
N THR A 269 -32.12 -23.03 15.96
CA THR A 269 -31.94 -23.36 14.56
C THR A 269 -33.11 -24.29 14.21
N SER A 270 -33.65 -24.15 13.00
CA SER A 270 -35.02 -24.61 12.68
C SER A 270 -35.29 -26.02 13.19
N SER A 271 -36.18 -26.11 14.18
CA SER A 271 -36.62 -27.37 14.75
C SER A 271 -37.32 -28.16 13.65
N THR A 272 -36.74 -29.31 13.29
CA THR A 272 -37.38 -30.27 12.39
C THR A 272 -37.75 -31.52 13.16
N SER A 273 -38.81 -32.18 12.72
CA SER A 273 -39.17 -33.53 13.16
C SER A 273 -38.30 -34.62 12.51
N HIS A 274 -37.31 -34.26 11.65
CA HIS A 274 -36.52 -35.23 10.89
C HIS A 274 -35.17 -34.70 10.34
N CYS A 275 -34.03 -35.30 10.75
CA CYS A 275 -32.65 -35.04 10.33
C CYS A 275 -32.37 -35.18 8.81
N SER A 276 -33.34 -35.65 8.03
CA SER A 276 -33.17 -35.85 6.58
C SER A 276 -33.13 -34.55 5.78
N GLU A 277 -33.46 -33.42 6.40
CA GLU A 277 -33.51 -32.10 5.77
C GLU A 277 -32.22 -31.28 5.99
N CYS A 278 -31.27 -31.78 6.79
CA CYS A 278 -30.00 -31.08 7.00
C CYS A 278 -29.17 -30.99 5.71
N HIS A 279 -28.38 -29.92 5.60
CA HIS A 279 -27.39 -29.81 4.52
C HIS A 279 -26.40 -31.00 4.59
N PRO A 280 -25.87 -31.50 3.45
CA PRO A 280 -24.87 -32.59 3.48
C PRO A 280 -23.60 -32.28 4.29
N ASN A 281 -23.25 -30.99 4.36
CA ASN A 281 -22.14 -30.48 5.17
C ASN A 281 -22.59 -30.01 6.56
N ALA A 282 -23.71 -30.51 7.07
CA ALA A 282 -24.17 -30.32 8.44
C ALA A 282 -24.20 -31.65 9.21
N THR A 283 -24.06 -31.57 10.52
CA THR A 283 -24.29 -32.62 11.51
C THR A 283 -25.70 -32.50 12.08
N CYS A 284 -26.37 -33.64 12.24
CA CYS A 284 -27.65 -33.68 12.95
C CYS A 284 -27.42 -34.26 14.36
N GLU A 285 -27.72 -33.48 15.40
CA GLU A 285 -27.63 -33.92 16.79
C GLU A 285 -29.02 -33.96 17.42
N GLU A 286 -29.27 -34.97 18.25
CA GLU A 286 -30.55 -35.15 18.94
C GLU A 286 -30.45 -34.58 20.36
N HIS A 287 -31.22 -33.53 20.64
CA HIS A 287 -31.28 -32.87 21.94
C HIS A 287 -32.71 -32.79 22.43
N ILE A 288 -33.00 -33.47 23.55
CA ILE A 288 -34.29 -33.41 24.27
C ILE A 288 -35.50 -33.75 23.37
N GLY A 289 -35.34 -34.70 22.44
CA GLY A 289 -36.40 -35.13 21.52
C GLY A 289 -36.62 -34.22 20.30
N ILE A 290 -35.72 -33.26 20.06
CA ILE A 290 -35.68 -32.38 18.88
C ILE A 290 -34.40 -32.71 18.09
N GLN A 291 -34.51 -32.80 16.76
CA GLN A 291 -33.39 -33.04 15.84
C GLN A 291 -32.89 -31.69 15.27
N GLU A 292 -31.61 -31.36 15.51
CA GLU A 292 -30.99 -30.07 15.21
C GLU A 292 -29.88 -30.21 14.16
N CYS A 293 -29.87 -29.34 13.12
CA CYS A 293 -28.84 -29.33 12.07
C CYS A 293 -27.80 -28.22 12.33
N SER A 294 -26.52 -28.55 12.40
CA SER A 294 -25.41 -27.60 12.55
C SER A 294 -24.37 -27.79 11.45
N CYS A 295 -23.86 -26.72 10.83
CA CYS A 295 -22.81 -26.87 9.81
C CYS A 295 -21.55 -27.51 10.42
N LYS A 296 -20.90 -28.41 9.68
CA LYS A 296 -19.64 -29.05 10.05
C LYS A 296 -18.51 -28.01 10.10
N ASP A 297 -17.45 -28.32 10.85
CA ASP A 297 -16.22 -27.52 10.86
C ASP A 297 -15.72 -27.24 9.43
N GLY A 298 -15.29 -26.01 9.17
CA GLY A 298 -14.90 -25.53 7.83
C GLY A 298 -16.07 -25.03 6.98
N PHE A 299 -17.30 -25.03 7.50
CA PHE A 299 -18.49 -24.52 6.80
C PHE A 299 -19.23 -23.48 7.65
N ILE A 300 -19.89 -22.52 6.99
CA ILE A 300 -20.74 -21.49 7.60
C ILE A 300 -22.15 -21.56 7.04
N GLY A 301 -23.16 -21.35 7.89
CA GLY A 301 -24.56 -21.34 7.47
C GLY A 301 -25.53 -21.60 8.61
N ASP A 302 -26.79 -21.86 8.25
CA ASP A 302 -27.91 -22.12 9.18
C ASP A 302 -28.15 -23.62 9.46
N GLY A 303 -27.25 -24.50 8.99
CA GLY A 303 -27.39 -25.96 9.08
C GLY A 303 -28.21 -26.60 7.95
N PHE A 304 -29.04 -25.82 7.25
CA PHE A 304 -29.82 -26.23 6.07
C PHE A 304 -29.15 -25.79 4.76
N THR A 305 -28.40 -24.69 4.82
CA THR A 305 -27.55 -24.16 3.77
C THR A 305 -26.18 -23.93 4.38
N CYS A 306 -25.18 -24.74 4.04
CA CYS A 306 -23.80 -24.54 4.50
C CYS A 306 -22.88 -24.24 3.31
N SER A 307 -22.22 -23.10 3.35
CA SER A 307 -21.17 -22.72 2.39
C SER A 307 -19.79 -22.96 2.99
N ASP A 308 -18.85 -23.29 2.12
CA ASP A 308 -17.44 -23.43 2.45
C ASP A 308 -16.85 -22.12 3.01
N ILE A 309 -16.01 -22.21 4.03
CA ILE A 309 -15.22 -21.08 4.52
C ILE A 309 -13.91 -21.08 3.73
N ASP A 310 -13.64 -20.03 2.96
CA ASP A 310 -12.35 -19.90 2.29
C ASP A 310 -11.28 -19.38 3.26
N GLU A 311 -10.51 -20.27 3.88
CA GLU A 311 -9.44 -19.88 4.81
C GLU A 311 -8.22 -19.27 4.10
N CYS A 312 -8.16 -19.31 2.76
CA CYS A 312 -7.11 -18.69 1.96
C CYS A 312 -7.46 -17.29 1.47
N ALA A 313 -8.73 -16.88 1.57
CA ALA A 313 -9.17 -15.52 1.26
C ALA A 313 -8.43 -14.47 2.10
N TYR A 314 -7.97 -14.85 3.30
CA TYR A 314 -7.20 -14.00 4.19
C TYR A 314 -5.94 -14.71 4.71
N SER A 315 -4.80 -14.02 4.74
CA SER A 315 -3.51 -14.60 5.14
C SER A 315 -3.45 -15.05 6.60
N TRP A 316 -4.37 -14.56 7.45
CA TRP A 316 -4.45 -14.86 8.87
C TRP A 316 -5.47 -15.96 9.22
N SER A 317 -6.35 -16.35 8.29
CA SER A 317 -7.31 -17.44 8.49
C SER A 317 -6.71 -18.82 8.24
N ASN A 318 -5.52 -18.88 7.64
CA ASN A 318 -4.75 -20.10 7.46
C ASN A 318 -3.44 -20.06 8.27
N ASN A 319 -2.99 -21.23 8.72
CA ASN A 319 -1.76 -21.36 9.51
C ASN A 319 -0.54 -21.75 8.65
N CYS A 320 -0.49 -21.36 7.36
CA CYS A 320 0.57 -21.77 6.45
C CYS A 320 1.89 -21.02 6.73
N SER A 321 2.71 -21.55 7.64
CA SER A 321 4.02 -20.95 7.96
C SER A 321 4.98 -21.11 6.78
N ALA A 322 5.43 -19.97 6.21
CA ALA A 322 6.29 -19.89 5.03
C ALA A 322 5.77 -20.63 3.77
N GLY A 323 4.47 -20.96 3.73
CA GLY A 323 3.78 -21.65 2.65
C GLY A 323 2.69 -20.79 2.00
N TYR A 324 2.15 -21.23 0.87
CA TYR A 324 0.94 -20.64 0.29
C TYR A 324 -0.28 -21.53 0.54
N CYS A 325 -1.40 -20.90 0.88
CA CYS A 325 -2.66 -21.57 1.19
C CYS A 325 -3.40 -21.97 -0.10
N VAL A 326 -4.00 -23.15 -0.09
CA VAL A 326 -4.91 -23.65 -1.14
C VAL A 326 -6.22 -24.05 -0.47
N ASN A 327 -7.31 -23.37 -0.82
CA ASN A 327 -8.61 -23.62 -0.23
C ASN A 327 -9.14 -24.97 -0.72
N THR A 328 -9.77 -25.73 0.17
CA THR A 328 -10.41 -27.00 -0.14
C THR A 328 -11.80 -27.03 0.48
N ILE A 329 -12.69 -27.86 -0.02
CA ILE A 329 -14.05 -27.90 0.53
C ILE A 329 -14.00 -28.42 1.99
N GLY A 330 -14.34 -27.57 2.94
CA GLY A 330 -14.36 -27.78 4.38
C GLY A 330 -13.01 -27.62 5.09
N SER A 331 -11.96 -27.16 4.41
CA SER A 331 -10.61 -27.02 4.99
C SER A 331 -9.66 -26.26 4.06
N TYR A 332 -8.39 -26.20 4.41
CA TYR A 332 -7.33 -25.72 3.53
C TYR A 332 -6.11 -26.64 3.60
N ASP A 333 -5.28 -26.58 2.56
CA ASP A 333 -3.96 -27.20 2.55
C ASP A 333 -2.89 -26.14 2.30
N CYS A 334 -1.76 -26.27 3.00
CA CYS A 334 -0.59 -25.45 2.77
C CYS A 334 0.32 -26.12 1.75
N ARG A 335 0.89 -25.34 0.83
CA ARG A 335 1.94 -25.82 -0.07
C ARG A 335 3.23 -25.05 0.16
N CYS A 336 4.32 -25.79 0.26
CA CYS A 336 5.63 -25.19 0.44
C CYS A 336 6.16 -24.63 -0.88
N PRO A 337 6.69 -23.40 -0.88
CA PRO A 337 7.40 -22.86 -2.03
C PRO A 337 8.66 -23.67 -2.31
N THR A 338 9.23 -23.49 -3.51
CA THR A 338 10.52 -24.09 -3.87
C THR A 338 11.59 -23.68 -2.86
N GLY A 339 12.45 -24.63 -2.44
CA GLY A 339 13.43 -24.42 -1.37
C GLY A 339 12.91 -24.79 0.03
N TYR A 340 11.64 -25.16 0.18
CA TYR A 340 11.05 -25.55 1.46
C TYR A 340 10.46 -26.96 1.42
N THR A 341 10.48 -27.65 2.57
CA THR A 341 9.85 -28.95 2.74
C THR A 341 8.77 -28.91 3.81
N MET A 342 7.70 -29.67 3.58
CA MET A 342 6.61 -29.81 4.52
C MET A 342 7.00 -30.79 5.62
N VAL A 343 6.97 -30.35 6.87
CA VAL A 343 7.21 -31.21 8.05
C VAL A 343 5.90 -31.61 8.71
N SER A 344 4.92 -30.71 8.68
CA SER A 344 3.54 -30.98 9.12
C SER A 344 2.57 -30.25 8.18
N ARG A 345 1.27 -30.57 8.27
CA ARG A 345 0.21 -30.06 7.37
C ARG A 345 0.19 -28.53 7.20
N HIS A 346 0.80 -27.78 8.13
CA HIS A 346 0.82 -26.32 8.14
C HIS A 346 2.24 -25.71 8.24
N LEU A 347 3.30 -26.53 8.26
CA LEU A 347 4.66 -26.05 8.52
C LEU A 347 5.60 -26.37 7.35
N CYS A 348 6.04 -25.32 6.67
CA CYS A 348 7.12 -25.36 5.71
C CYS A 348 8.41 -24.90 6.39
N ILE A 349 9.43 -25.75 6.35
CA ILE A 349 10.79 -25.38 6.80
C ILE A 349 11.72 -25.30 5.61
N ASP A 350 12.70 -24.43 5.72
CA ASP A 350 13.79 -24.31 4.75
C ASP A 350 14.51 -25.65 4.55
N ILE A 351 14.79 -25.99 3.30
CA ILE A 351 15.64 -27.13 2.97
C ILE A 351 17.08 -26.60 2.97
N ASP A 352 17.89 -27.04 3.93
CA ASP A 352 19.33 -26.76 3.86
C ASP A 352 19.98 -27.62 2.77
N GLU A 353 20.10 -27.07 1.57
CA GLU A 353 20.74 -27.78 0.45
C GLU A 353 22.23 -27.97 0.67
N CYS A 354 22.90 -27.14 1.47
CA CYS A 354 24.33 -27.27 1.76
C CYS A 354 24.64 -28.48 2.64
N SER A 355 23.74 -28.81 3.56
CA SER A 355 23.82 -29.99 4.42
C SER A 355 23.42 -31.30 3.72
N ARG A 356 22.87 -31.21 2.49
CA ARG A 356 22.36 -32.36 1.71
C ARG A 356 23.16 -32.59 0.43
N PRO A 357 24.06 -33.61 0.39
CA PRO A 357 24.92 -33.87 -0.77
C PRO A 357 24.17 -34.16 -2.08
N ASP A 358 22.93 -34.68 -1.99
CA ASP A 358 22.07 -34.97 -3.13
C ASP A 358 21.40 -33.73 -3.74
N LEU A 359 21.32 -32.64 -2.98
CA LEU A 359 20.73 -31.37 -3.41
C LEU A 359 21.77 -30.27 -3.64
N ASN A 360 22.94 -30.38 -3.00
CA ASN A 360 24.06 -29.46 -3.19
C ASN A 360 24.64 -29.59 -4.60
N ARG A 361 24.41 -28.58 -5.44
CA ARG A 361 24.97 -28.52 -6.80
C ARG A 361 26.19 -27.62 -6.91
N CYS A 362 26.73 -27.09 -5.80
CA CYS A 362 27.93 -26.26 -5.85
C CYS A 362 29.09 -27.02 -6.47
N HIS A 363 29.97 -26.29 -7.16
CA HIS A 363 31.20 -26.84 -7.67
C HIS A 363 32.06 -27.39 -6.51
N PRO A 364 32.84 -28.47 -6.70
CA PRO A 364 33.73 -28.99 -5.65
C PRO A 364 34.78 -27.97 -5.15
N GLN A 365 35.04 -26.93 -5.95
CA GLN A 365 35.92 -25.82 -5.61
C GLN A 365 35.14 -24.57 -5.18
N ALA A 366 33.96 -24.73 -4.57
CA ALA A 366 33.12 -23.65 -4.06
C ALA A 366 32.62 -23.91 -2.64
N ILE A 367 32.39 -22.83 -1.91
CA ILE A 367 31.73 -22.78 -0.61
C ILE A 367 30.22 -22.66 -0.84
N CYS A 368 29.46 -23.58 -0.26
CA CYS A 368 28.00 -23.52 -0.19
C CYS A 368 27.57 -22.70 1.04
N THR A 369 26.66 -21.75 0.86
CA THR A 369 26.04 -20.99 1.95
C THR A 369 24.52 -21.07 1.83
N ASN A 370 23.87 -21.62 2.85
CA ASN A 370 22.42 -21.78 2.89
C ASN A 370 21.73 -20.50 3.38
N TYR A 371 20.62 -20.13 2.74
CA TYR A 371 19.74 -19.04 3.16
C TYR A 371 18.29 -19.53 3.18
N ASN A 372 17.41 -18.79 3.84
CA ASN A 372 16.00 -19.16 3.93
C ASN A 372 15.36 -19.11 2.52
N GLY A 373 15.03 -20.28 1.98
CA GLY A 373 14.38 -20.53 0.68
C GLY A 373 15.32 -20.74 -0.50
N TYR A 374 16.64 -20.64 -0.31
CA TYR A 374 17.63 -20.81 -1.38
C TYR A 374 19.05 -20.96 -0.82
N TYR A 375 19.96 -21.51 -1.60
CA TYR A 375 21.39 -21.52 -1.29
C TYR A 375 22.20 -20.81 -2.37
N THR A 376 23.42 -20.41 -2.01
CA THR A 376 24.38 -19.82 -2.95
C THR A 376 25.70 -20.56 -2.90
N CYS A 377 26.42 -20.53 -4.01
CA CYS A 377 27.76 -21.11 -4.14
C CYS A 377 28.76 -20.01 -4.44
N THR A 378 29.93 -20.04 -3.82
CA THR A 378 31.01 -19.07 -4.06
C THR A 378 32.33 -19.80 -4.26
N CYS A 379 33.02 -19.57 -5.38
CA CYS A 379 34.28 -20.27 -5.65
C CYS A 379 35.34 -19.99 -4.57
N PHE A 380 36.19 -20.97 -4.28
CA PHE A 380 37.35 -20.80 -3.40
C PHE A 380 38.32 -19.75 -3.96
N SER A 381 39.13 -19.16 -3.07
CA SER A 381 40.18 -18.23 -3.46
C SER A 381 41.12 -18.85 -4.50
N GLY A 382 41.38 -18.12 -5.59
CA GLY A 382 42.16 -18.61 -6.74
C GLY A 382 41.33 -19.26 -7.85
N TYR A 383 40.00 -19.34 -7.69
CA TYR A 383 39.06 -19.78 -8.72
C TYR A 383 38.03 -18.70 -9.01
N TYR A 384 37.52 -18.65 -10.23
CA TYR A 384 36.46 -17.73 -10.65
C TYR A 384 35.33 -18.48 -11.34
N GLY A 385 34.11 -17.92 -11.27
CA GLY A 385 32.91 -18.54 -11.82
C GLY A 385 31.67 -18.19 -11.01
N ASP A 386 30.56 -18.85 -11.32
CA ASP A 386 29.25 -18.64 -10.68
C ASP A 386 29.06 -19.46 -9.39
N GLY A 387 30.11 -20.18 -8.96
CA GLY A 387 30.07 -21.08 -7.80
C GLY A 387 29.51 -22.47 -8.10
N TYR A 388 28.77 -22.64 -9.20
CA TYR A 388 28.32 -23.95 -9.72
C TYR A 388 29.32 -24.52 -10.74
N HIS A 389 30.05 -23.63 -11.41
CA HIS A 389 31.22 -23.90 -12.23
C HIS A 389 32.34 -22.98 -11.76
N CYS A 390 33.47 -23.55 -11.34
CA CYS A 390 34.64 -22.77 -10.93
C CYS A 390 35.86 -23.18 -11.75
N GLU A 391 36.47 -22.20 -12.40
CA GLU A 391 37.68 -22.34 -13.20
C GLU A 391 38.87 -21.67 -12.50
N ILE A 392 40.09 -22.13 -12.79
CA ILE A 392 41.32 -21.60 -12.18
C ILE A 392 41.54 -20.15 -12.64
N ASP A 393 41.79 -19.23 -11.72
CA ASP A 393 42.07 -17.83 -12.03
C ASP A 393 43.49 -17.65 -12.60
N GLU A 394 43.60 -17.54 -13.92
CA GLU A 394 44.85 -17.30 -14.65
C GLU A 394 45.48 -15.91 -14.38
N CYS A 395 44.76 -14.97 -13.76
CA CYS A 395 45.34 -13.70 -13.27
C CYS A 395 45.89 -13.83 -11.81
N GLY A 396 45.81 -15.01 -11.19
CA GLY A 396 46.23 -15.26 -9.81
C GLY A 396 47.74 -15.45 -9.60
N PHE A 397 48.51 -15.61 -10.68
CA PHE A 397 49.98 -15.71 -10.66
C PHE A 397 50.60 -14.75 -11.70
N GLU A 398 51.06 -13.58 -11.22
CA GLU A 398 51.98 -12.62 -11.89
C GLU A 398 51.99 -12.59 -13.43
N SER A 399 50.90 -12.14 -14.07
CA SER A 399 50.85 -12.08 -15.55
C SER A 399 50.97 -10.67 -16.16
N CYS A 400 50.94 -9.59 -15.35
CA CYS A 400 51.06 -8.22 -15.86
C CYS A 400 52.33 -7.51 -15.36
N ALA A 401 52.98 -6.76 -16.25
CA ALA A 401 54.11 -5.90 -15.90
C ALA A 401 53.73 -4.91 -14.78
N PHE A 402 54.72 -4.52 -13.95
CA PHE A 402 54.56 -3.59 -12.82
C PHE A 402 53.66 -2.40 -13.18
N GLY A 403 52.62 -2.16 -12.36
CA GLY A 403 51.70 -1.03 -12.50
C GLY A 403 50.54 -1.20 -13.50
N LYS A 404 50.29 -2.40 -14.05
CA LYS A 404 49.16 -2.69 -14.96
C LYS A 404 48.14 -3.63 -14.32
N GLU A 405 46.87 -3.47 -14.67
CA GLU A 405 45.79 -4.36 -14.21
C GLU A 405 45.45 -5.43 -15.27
N CYS A 406 45.27 -6.67 -14.82
CA CYS A 406 44.76 -7.79 -15.63
C CYS A 406 43.24 -7.63 -15.84
N ILE A 407 42.79 -7.37 -17.06
CA ILE A 407 41.35 -7.32 -17.40
C ILE A 407 40.95 -8.65 -18.04
N LYS A 408 39.95 -9.33 -17.47
CA LYS A 408 39.41 -10.59 -17.99
C LYS A 408 38.35 -10.31 -19.08
N ASN A 409 38.58 -10.80 -20.29
CA ASN A 409 37.57 -10.90 -21.36
C ASN A 409 37.51 -12.35 -21.87
N LEU A 410 36.36 -12.78 -22.42
CA LEU A 410 36.06 -14.17 -22.89
C LEU A 410 36.95 -14.66 -24.05
N GLY A 411 38.26 -14.73 -23.87
CA GLY A 411 39.17 -15.33 -24.85
C GLY A 411 40.67 -15.23 -24.54
N SER A 412 41.11 -14.28 -23.69
CA SER A 412 42.48 -14.20 -23.14
C SER A 412 42.63 -12.97 -22.22
N PRO A 413 43.38 -13.04 -21.10
CA PRO A 413 43.68 -11.86 -20.28
C PRO A 413 44.60 -10.88 -21.00
N PHE A 414 44.26 -9.58 -20.97
CA PHE A 414 45.16 -8.51 -21.44
C PHE A 414 45.40 -7.48 -20.34
N CYS A 415 46.61 -6.93 -20.31
CA CYS A 415 47.01 -5.95 -19.30
C CYS A 415 46.67 -4.53 -19.75
N SER A 416 45.88 -3.81 -18.95
CA SER A 416 45.50 -2.42 -19.19
C SER A 416 46.23 -1.49 -18.22
N ASP A 417 46.71 -0.35 -18.73
CA ASP A 417 47.27 0.70 -17.87
C ASP A 417 46.16 1.68 -17.45
N PRO A 418 45.86 1.83 -16.15
CA PRO A 418 44.82 2.73 -15.70
C PRO A 418 45.15 4.22 -15.93
N CYS A 419 46.42 4.58 -16.17
CA CYS A 419 46.77 5.94 -16.58
C CYS A 419 46.23 6.29 -17.98
N VAL A 420 46.00 5.28 -18.82
CA VAL A 420 45.45 5.47 -20.18
C VAL A 420 43.95 5.17 -20.22
N ASN A 421 43.52 4.12 -19.52
CA ASN A 421 42.15 3.64 -19.54
C ASN A 421 41.45 3.88 -18.19
N HIS A 422 40.78 5.02 -18.08
CA HIS A 422 40.02 5.43 -16.89
C HIS A 422 38.81 6.30 -17.28
N THR A 423 37.86 6.42 -16.37
CA THR A 423 36.72 7.34 -16.51
C THR A 423 37.03 8.68 -15.84
N VAL A 424 36.64 9.79 -16.45
CA VAL A 424 36.87 11.12 -15.86
C VAL A 424 35.71 11.50 -14.94
N LEU A 425 36.04 12.03 -13.76
CA LEU A 425 35.12 12.69 -12.83
C LEU A 425 35.51 14.16 -12.76
N ASN A 426 34.67 15.05 -13.28
CA ASN A 426 34.93 16.48 -13.39
C ASN A 426 33.91 17.35 -12.67
N GLU A 427 33.06 16.75 -11.85
CA GLU A 427 31.94 17.44 -11.24
C GLU A 427 32.42 18.40 -10.14
N PHE A 428 32.17 19.71 -10.30
CA PHE A 428 32.60 20.74 -9.35
C PHE A 428 32.05 20.52 -7.94
N TRP A 429 30.86 19.94 -7.82
CA TRP A 429 30.24 19.64 -6.54
C TRP A 429 31.04 18.65 -5.68
N ARG A 430 32.03 17.96 -6.28
CA ARG A 430 32.96 17.10 -5.54
C ARG A 430 33.95 17.88 -4.69
N SER A 431 34.04 19.20 -4.83
CA SER A 431 34.98 20.00 -4.08
C SER A 431 34.63 20.06 -2.60
N ILE A 432 35.63 20.03 -1.71
CA ILE A 432 35.38 20.29 -0.28
C ILE A 432 34.91 21.73 -0.01
N SER A 433 35.05 22.66 -0.97
CA SER A 433 34.48 24.00 -0.89
C SER A 433 32.99 24.03 -1.25
N TYR A 434 32.45 22.94 -1.81
CA TYR A 434 31.03 22.82 -2.13
C TYR A 434 30.21 22.45 -0.89
N GLY A 435 28.99 22.98 -0.82
CA GLY A 435 28.09 22.87 0.33
C GLY A 435 27.47 21.49 0.54
N THR A 436 26.35 21.49 1.26
CA THR A 436 25.62 20.28 1.70
C THR A 436 24.76 19.71 0.58
N GLY A 437 24.52 18.39 0.58
CA GLY A 437 23.67 17.72 -0.41
C GLY A 437 23.49 16.23 -0.16
N SER A 438 22.86 15.52 -1.11
CA SER A 438 22.48 14.11 -1.00
C SER A 438 23.08 13.22 -2.10
N ASN A 439 24.16 13.64 -2.76
CA ASN A 439 24.82 12.80 -3.76
C ASN A 439 25.48 11.57 -3.12
N CYS A 440 25.57 10.50 -3.93
CA CYS A 440 26.17 9.25 -3.52
C CYS A 440 26.95 8.55 -4.63
N ASP A 441 28.07 7.93 -4.26
CA ASP A 441 28.95 7.17 -5.15
C ASP A 441 28.82 5.64 -4.91
N ASN A 442 27.66 5.15 -4.45
CA ASN A 442 27.43 3.72 -4.12
C ASN A 442 27.51 2.78 -5.34
N ILE A 443 27.32 3.30 -6.55
CA ILE A 443 27.38 2.56 -7.81
C ILE A 443 28.74 2.66 -8.53
N LYS A 444 29.69 3.47 -8.01
CA LYS A 444 30.99 3.67 -8.68
C LYS A 444 31.85 2.42 -8.54
N LYS A 445 32.23 1.81 -9.66
CA LYS A 445 33.16 0.67 -9.70
C LYS A 445 34.12 0.84 -10.88
N GLY A 446 35.43 0.74 -10.66
CA GLY A 446 36.46 0.86 -11.71
C GLY A 446 37.45 2.00 -11.50
N TRP A 447 38.27 2.30 -12.52
CA TRP A 447 39.28 3.36 -12.48
C TRP A 447 38.74 4.72 -12.90
N TYR A 448 39.01 5.73 -12.07
CA TYR A 448 38.56 7.09 -12.24
C TYR A 448 39.70 8.11 -12.10
N ARG A 449 39.57 9.25 -12.79
CA ARG A 449 40.47 10.41 -12.66
C ARG A 449 39.67 11.65 -12.31
N PHE A 450 40.02 12.32 -11.21
CA PHE A 450 39.43 13.61 -10.87
C PHE A 450 40.05 14.73 -11.71
N THR A 451 39.21 15.59 -12.27
CA THR A 451 39.59 16.74 -13.09
C THR A 451 38.66 17.93 -12.84
N GLY A 452 38.92 19.08 -13.45
CA GLY A 452 38.07 20.25 -13.35
C GLY A 452 38.40 21.18 -12.17
N SER A 453 37.54 22.18 -11.98
CA SER A 453 37.74 23.27 -11.00
C SER A 453 37.45 22.87 -9.55
N GLY A 454 36.83 21.70 -9.32
CA GLY A 454 36.53 21.20 -7.98
C GLY A 454 37.73 20.60 -7.24
N GLY A 455 38.76 20.21 -7.99
CA GLY A 455 39.98 19.58 -7.50
C GLY A 455 40.33 18.33 -8.31
N THR A 456 41.63 18.01 -8.43
CA THR A 456 42.14 16.89 -9.24
C THR A 456 42.57 15.68 -8.41
N ARG A 457 42.42 15.75 -7.09
CA ARG A 457 42.82 14.68 -6.17
C ARG A 457 41.92 14.64 -4.93
N LEU A 458 41.85 13.48 -4.28
CA LEU A 458 41.19 13.34 -2.98
C LEU A 458 41.91 14.21 -1.93
N PRO A 459 41.21 14.79 -0.95
CA PRO A 459 41.84 15.44 0.19
C PRO A 459 42.50 14.40 1.11
N GLU A 460 43.68 14.70 1.64
CA GLU A 460 44.46 13.82 2.54
C GLU A 460 44.18 14.10 4.03
N SER A 461 43.26 15.02 4.31
CA SER A 461 42.84 15.41 5.65
C SER A 461 41.34 15.24 5.82
N CYS A 462 40.91 14.98 7.04
CA CYS A 462 39.50 14.82 7.37
C CYS A 462 38.66 16.04 6.90
N VAL A 463 37.63 15.75 6.11
CA VAL A 463 36.71 16.75 5.58
C VAL A 463 35.52 16.90 6.55
N PRO A 464 35.13 18.12 6.96
CA PRO A 464 33.96 18.33 7.82
C PRO A 464 32.67 17.77 7.20
N THR A 465 31.73 17.31 8.03
CA THR A 465 30.43 16.81 7.56
C THR A 465 29.69 17.82 6.69
N GLN A 466 28.81 17.34 5.81
CA GLN A 466 28.02 18.18 4.90
C GLN A 466 28.88 19.07 3.98
N ARG A 467 29.84 18.48 3.29
CA ARG A 467 30.66 19.11 2.25
C ARG A 467 30.67 18.22 1.02
N CYS A 468 31.09 18.75 -0.13
CA CYS A 468 31.15 17.97 -1.39
C CYS A 468 29.76 17.40 -1.78
N ASN A 469 28.69 18.17 -1.52
CA ASN A 469 27.33 17.80 -1.87
C ASN A 469 26.84 16.46 -1.29
N THR A 470 27.38 16.06 -0.14
CA THR A 470 27.03 14.80 0.52
C THR A 470 26.98 14.99 2.04
N LEU A 471 26.22 14.15 2.74
CA LEU A 471 26.07 14.24 4.20
C LEU A 471 27.35 13.75 4.91
N SER A 472 27.98 12.69 4.37
CA SER A 472 29.21 12.11 4.91
C SER A 472 30.33 12.10 3.85
N PRO A 473 31.20 13.13 3.84
CA PRO A 473 32.24 13.28 2.83
C PRO A 473 33.38 12.26 3.02
N MET A 474 33.82 11.65 1.92
CA MET A 474 34.95 10.73 1.92
C MET A 474 36.26 11.41 1.52
N TRP A 475 37.31 11.14 2.29
CA TRP A 475 38.66 11.66 2.14
C TRP A 475 39.69 10.50 2.21
N LEU A 476 40.91 10.75 1.74
CA LEU A 476 41.97 9.74 1.71
C LEU A 476 42.71 9.69 3.05
N ASN A 477 42.62 8.57 3.76
CA ASN A 477 43.38 8.35 4.98
C ASN A 477 44.80 7.84 4.65
N GLY A 478 45.72 8.80 4.53
CA GLY A 478 47.11 8.59 4.14
C GLY A 478 47.52 9.47 2.97
N THR A 479 48.80 9.42 2.60
CA THR A 479 49.33 10.21 1.49
C THR A 479 49.17 9.51 0.15
N HIS A 480 49.01 10.30 -0.91
CA HIS A 480 49.09 9.82 -2.29
C HIS A 480 50.46 9.19 -2.57
N PRO A 481 50.54 8.18 -3.47
CA PRO A 481 51.81 7.58 -3.86
C PRO A 481 52.72 8.60 -4.56
N VAL A 482 54.03 8.43 -4.38
CA VAL A 482 55.05 9.27 -5.03
C VAL A 482 55.68 8.54 -6.23
N ASP A 483 55.77 7.21 -6.17
CA ASP A 483 56.32 6.37 -7.24
C ASP A 483 55.32 6.21 -8.41
N ALA A 484 55.79 6.48 -9.63
CA ALA A 484 54.96 6.62 -10.84
C ALA A 484 54.52 5.28 -11.49
N ASP A 485 54.95 4.14 -10.95
CA ASP A 485 54.79 2.83 -11.60
C ASP A 485 54.13 1.76 -10.71
N GLU A 486 53.69 2.11 -9.49
CA GLU A 486 53.06 1.18 -8.55
C GLU A 486 51.59 1.53 -8.27
N ILE A 487 50.75 0.50 -8.17
CA ILE A 487 49.37 0.62 -7.69
C ILE A 487 49.38 0.36 -6.19
N VAL A 488 49.10 1.39 -5.39
CA VAL A 488 49.08 1.27 -3.92
C VAL A 488 47.65 1.17 -3.40
N ASN A 489 47.45 0.33 -2.39
CA ASN A 489 46.17 0.25 -1.67
C ASN A 489 46.16 1.30 -0.55
N ARG A 490 45.07 2.07 -0.47
CA ARG A 490 44.80 3.04 0.59
C ARG A 490 43.37 2.90 1.09
N THR A 491 43.08 3.56 2.21
CA THR A 491 41.75 3.59 2.81
C THR A 491 41.15 4.97 2.60
N ALA A 492 39.97 5.03 1.99
CA ALA A 492 39.15 6.24 1.98
C ALA A 492 38.18 6.19 3.17
N CYS A 493 38.17 7.24 3.98
CA CYS A 493 37.41 7.35 5.22
C CYS A 493 36.28 8.37 5.08
N ALA A 494 35.13 8.10 5.70
CA ALA A 494 33.97 9.00 5.71
C ALA A 494 33.79 9.62 7.09
N HIS A 495 33.59 10.94 7.11
CA HIS A 495 33.33 11.67 8.35
C HIS A 495 31.83 11.64 8.69
N TRP A 496 31.49 11.19 9.90
CA TRP A 496 30.13 11.27 10.45
C TRP A 496 30.14 11.42 11.96
N ASN A 497 29.23 12.25 12.50
CA ASN A 497 29.01 12.42 13.93
C ASN A 497 30.31 12.63 14.76
N GLY A 498 31.23 13.46 14.26
CA GLY A 498 32.51 13.75 14.91
C GLY A 498 33.60 12.66 14.77
N ASN A 499 33.29 11.52 14.13
CA ASN A 499 34.27 10.50 13.79
C ASN A 499 34.68 10.63 12.31
N CYS A 500 35.95 10.98 12.07
CA CYS A 500 36.52 11.18 10.74
C CYS A 500 36.66 9.91 9.88
N CYS A 501 36.47 8.71 10.44
CA CYS A 501 36.51 7.46 9.69
C CYS A 501 35.48 6.47 10.24
N LEU A 502 34.21 6.90 10.36
CA LEU A 502 33.13 6.01 10.80
C LEU A 502 32.86 4.90 9.78
N TRP A 503 32.86 5.27 8.50
CA TRP A 503 32.81 4.33 7.39
C TRP A 503 34.11 4.42 6.59
N SER A 504 34.45 3.32 5.93
CA SER A 504 35.63 3.27 5.07
C SER A 504 35.41 2.38 3.84
N SER A 505 36.20 2.64 2.81
CA SER A 505 36.26 1.83 1.59
C SER A 505 37.71 1.75 1.12
N THR A 506 38.15 0.58 0.68
CA THR A 506 39.49 0.41 0.12
C THR A 506 39.55 0.99 -1.30
N VAL A 507 40.54 1.82 -1.56
CA VAL A 507 40.80 2.43 -2.88
C VAL A 507 42.22 2.08 -3.35
N GLN A 508 42.38 1.81 -4.63
CA GLN A 508 43.71 1.62 -5.24
C GLN A 508 44.12 2.90 -5.96
N ILE A 509 45.36 3.35 -5.81
CA ILE A 509 45.83 4.63 -6.36
C ILE A 509 47.09 4.38 -7.17
N LYS A 510 47.15 4.95 -8.38
CA LYS A 510 48.37 5.00 -9.19
C LYS A 510 48.73 6.45 -9.48
N SER A 511 50.01 6.79 -9.29
CA SER A 511 50.58 8.06 -9.75
C SER A 511 50.92 7.92 -11.24
N CYS A 512 50.48 8.85 -12.09
CA CYS A 512 50.64 8.75 -13.53
C CYS A 512 51.63 9.79 -14.08
N PRO A 513 52.33 9.47 -15.19
CA PRO A 513 53.14 10.44 -15.92
C PRO A 513 52.32 11.68 -16.28
N GLY A 514 52.80 12.86 -15.91
CA GLY A 514 52.04 14.12 -16.00
C GLY A 514 51.49 14.63 -14.67
N GLY A 515 51.84 13.99 -13.54
CA GLY A 515 51.62 14.54 -12.19
C GLY A 515 50.17 14.48 -11.70
N TYR A 516 49.39 13.51 -12.19
CA TYR A 516 48.01 13.28 -11.75
C TYR A 516 47.84 11.86 -11.21
N TYR A 517 46.72 11.64 -10.52
CA TYR A 517 46.38 10.37 -9.91
C TYR A 517 45.16 9.75 -10.56
N VAL A 518 45.16 8.41 -10.63
CA VAL A 518 43.97 7.61 -10.96
C VAL A 518 43.62 6.72 -9.78
N TYR A 519 42.32 6.56 -9.55
CA TYR A 519 41.76 5.92 -8.38
C TYR A 519 40.84 4.80 -8.81
N LYS A 520 41.10 3.58 -8.36
CA LYS A 520 40.14 2.50 -8.44
C LYS A 520 39.16 2.63 -7.28
N LEU A 521 37.97 3.13 -7.58
CA LEU A 521 36.92 3.37 -6.61
C LEU A 521 36.00 2.15 -6.53
N ASN A 522 35.57 1.86 -5.31
CA ASN A 522 34.52 0.90 -5.01
C ASN A 522 33.26 1.67 -4.56
N GLY A 523 32.09 1.06 -4.75
CA GLY A 523 30.84 1.65 -4.32
C GLY A 523 30.91 2.04 -2.84
N THR A 524 30.47 3.25 -2.51
CA THR A 524 30.45 3.70 -1.12
C THR A 524 29.48 2.84 -0.27
N PRO A 525 29.80 2.58 1.02
CA PRO A 525 29.00 1.70 1.88
C PRO A 525 27.52 2.09 2.06
N ALA A 526 27.16 3.36 1.85
CA ALA A 526 25.78 3.83 1.90
C ALA A 526 25.57 5.03 0.95
N CYS A 527 24.32 5.28 0.54
CA CYS A 527 23.99 6.30 -0.46
C CYS A 527 23.94 7.74 0.11
N TYR A 528 24.66 8.03 1.17
CA TYR A 528 24.89 9.41 1.67
C TYR A 528 26.39 9.72 1.82
N LEU A 529 27.23 8.94 1.13
CA LEU A 529 28.68 9.08 1.06
C LEU A 529 29.14 9.33 -0.38
N SER A 530 30.05 10.29 -0.57
CA SER A 530 30.68 10.61 -1.86
C SER A 530 32.17 10.92 -1.71
N TYR A 531 32.96 10.60 -2.75
CA TYR A 531 34.40 10.88 -2.81
C TYR A 531 34.65 12.36 -3.13
N CYS A 532 35.35 13.05 -2.22
CA CYS A 532 35.62 14.49 -2.30
C CYS A 532 36.92 14.83 -3.03
N THR A 533 37.06 16.09 -3.45
CA THR A 533 38.25 16.61 -4.13
C THR A 533 38.76 17.88 -3.45
N ASP A 534 40.08 18.06 -3.46
CA ASP A 534 40.76 19.22 -2.86
C ASP A 534 40.91 20.36 -3.90
N PRO A 535 40.22 21.51 -3.71
CA PRO A 535 40.24 22.64 -4.64
C PRO A 535 41.59 23.35 -4.70
N ASN A 536 42.52 23.09 -3.76
CA ASN A 536 43.87 23.66 -3.83
C ASN A 536 44.70 23.07 -4.98
N TYR A 537 44.24 21.97 -5.58
CA TYR A 537 44.91 21.28 -6.67
C TYR A 537 43.96 21.21 -7.87
N THR A 538 44.02 22.20 -8.76
CA THR A 538 43.18 22.28 -9.97
C THR A 538 44.05 22.23 -11.22
N ASN A 539 43.56 21.59 -12.29
CA ASN A 539 44.25 21.57 -13.58
C ASN A 539 43.93 22.87 -14.33
N SER A 540 44.94 23.69 -14.59
CA SER A 540 44.82 24.99 -15.25
C SER A 540 44.59 24.85 -16.77
N SER A 541 43.37 24.51 -17.18
CA SER A 541 42.92 24.69 -18.57
C SER A 541 41.44 25.06 -18.61
N CYS A 542 41.13 26.31 -18.99
CA CYS A 542 39.77 26.78 -19.28
C CYS A 542 39.12 25.92 -20.38
N SER A 543 37.96 25.34 -20.10
CA SER A 543 37.07 24.75 -21.11
C SER A 543 35.73 25.48 -21.03
N CYS A 544 35.55 26.53 -21.84
CA CYS A 544 34.36 27.38 -21.84
C CYS A 544 33.39 26.98 -22.97
N THR A 545 32.09 27.21 -22.78
CA THR A 545 31.07 26.93 -23.81
C THR A 545 31.14 27.94 -24.96
N ALA A 546 30.42 27.68 -26.08
CA ALA A 546 30.51 28.52 -27.28
C ALA A 546 30.14 29.99 -27.05
N ASP A 547 29.30 30.29 -26.04
CA ASP A 547 28.84 31.64 -25.71
C ASP A 547 29.71 32.32 -24.63
N GLU A 548 30.75 31.65 -24.16
CA GLU A 548 31.68 32.11 -23.14
C GLU A 548 33.08 32.30 -23.72
N GLU A 549 33.82 33.27 -23.17
CA GLU A 549 35.23 33.53 -23.42
C GLU A 549 36.05 33.26 -22.14
N CYS A 550 37.17 32.56 -22.29
CA CYS A 550 38.10 32.40 -21.18
C CYS A 550 38.86 33.72 -20.97
N LYS A 551 38.72 34.31 -19.79
CA LYS A 551 39.49 35.49 -19.37
C LYS A 551 40.28 35.19 -18.11
N LEU A 552 41.44 35.83 -18.02
CA LEU A 552 42.34 35.74 -16.88
C LEU A 552 42.21 37.03 -16.06
N VAL A 553 41.57 36.93 -14.90
CA VAL A 553 41.30 38.09 -14.04
C VAL A 553 41.89 37.80 -12.66
N ASN A 554 42.78 38.68 -12.19
CA ASN A 554 43.46 38.56 -10.89
C ASN A 554 44.20 37.21 -10.67
N GLY A 555 44.81 36.65 -11.71
CA GLY A 555 45.59 35.42 -11.61
C GLY A 555 44.76 34.13 -11.61
N THR A 556 43.44 34.21 -11.69
CA THR A 556 42.53 33.06 -11.81
C THR A 556 41.92 33.03 -13.22
N SER A 557 42.00 31.88 -13.89
CA SER A 557 41.39 31.67 -15.22
C SER A 557 39.92 31.26 -15.05
N GLY A 558 38.99 31.97 -15.69
CA GLY A 558 37.55 31.68 -15.63
C GLY A 558 36.86 31.88 -16.98
N CYS A 559 35.68 31.27 -17.14
CA CYS A 559 34.81 31.47 -18.29
C CYS A 559 33.85 32.62 -18.01
N TYR A 560 33.73 33.56 -18.94
CA TYR A 560 32.87 34.74 -18.83
C TYR A 560 32.04 34.86 -20.09
N CYS A 561 30.80 35.34 -19.99
CA CYS A 561 29.95 35.49 -21.18
C CYS A 561 30.55 36.46 -22.20
N LYS A 562 30.46 36.11 -23.48
CA LYS A 562 30.87 37.00 -24.57
C LYS A 562 29.92 38.19 -24.62
N ASN A 563 30.47 39.40 -24.55
CA ASN A 563 29.71 40.63 -24.78
C ASN A 563 29.51 40.82 -26.29
N ASP A 564 28.59 40.07 -26.89
CA ASP A 564 28.13 40.38 -28.24
C ASP A 564 27.23 41.62 -28.19
N TYR A 565 27.63 42.68 -28.89
CA TYR A 565 26.89 43.94 -29.06
C TYR A 565 25.62 43.76 -29.94
N GLY A 566 24.93 42.62 -29.85
CA GLY A 566 23.58 42.44 -30.35
C GLY A 566 22.60 42.91 -29.28
N SER A 567 21.66 43.77 -29.63
CA SER A 567 20.63 44.23 -28.70
C SER A 567 19.71 43.07 -28.31
N TYR A 568 20.00 42.39 -27.20
CA TYR A 568 19.07 41.49 -26.55
C TYR A 568 18.00 42.36 -25.88
N GLU A 569 16.80 42.41 -26.46
CA GLU A 569 15.61 42.95 -25.79
C GLU A 569 14.85 41.81 -25.13
N VAL A 570 14.24 42.05 -23.97
CA VAL A 570 13.49 41.03 -23.21
C VAL A 570 12.38 40.38 -24.06
N GLU A 571 11.82 41.10 -25.03
CA GLU A 571 10.78 40.61 -25.94
C GLU A 571 11.26 39.50 -26.91
N ASN A 572 12.59 39.41 -27.11
CA ASN A 572 13.23 38.42 -27.95
C ASN A 572 13.71 37.17 -27.19
N LEU A 573 13.50 37.10 -25.87
CA LEU A 573 13.83 35.91 -25.08
C LEU A 573 13.01 34.71 -25.59
N ARG A 574 13.70 33.65 -26.02
CA ARG A 574 13.09 32.42 -26.54
C ARG A 574 13.69 31.21 -25.83
N PRO A 575 13.13 30.79 -24.68
CA PRO A 575 13.62 29.61 -24.00
C PRO A 575 13.32 28.33 -24.79
N ALA A 576 14.17 27.32 -24.60
CA ALA A 576 13.93 25.99 -25.14
C ALA A 576 12.87 25.28 -24.28
N LEU A 577 11.81 24.78 -24.92
CA LEU A 577 10.73 24.06 -24.24
C LEU A 577 10.73 22.59 -24.69
N GLU A 578 10.83 21.68 -23.73
CA GLU A 578 10.68 20.24 -23.90
C GLU A 578 9.40 19.76 -23.21
N CYS A 579 8.51 19.17 -24.01
CA CYS A 579 7.25 18.61 -23.55
C CYS A 579 7.35 17.07 -23.57
N ASP A 580 7.50 16.46 -22.39
CA ASP A 580 7.59 15.00 -22.22
C ASP A 580 6.22 14.43 -21.78
N THR A 581 6.08 13.11 -21.65
CA THR A 581 4.80 12.46 -21.29
C THR A 581 4.36 12.69 -19.84
N ASP A 582 5.30 12.96 -18.93
CA ASP A 582 5.07 13.10 -17.48
C ASP A 582 5.50 14.47 -16.91
N LYS A 583 6.31 15.24 -17.65
CA LYS A 583 6.90 16.52 -17.20
C LYS A 583 7.05 17.53 -18.32
N MET A 584 7.08 18.81 -17.94
CA MET A 584 7.48 19.92 -18.81
C MET A 584 8.82 20.48 -18.33
N LYS A 585 9.77 20.69 -19.24
CA LYS A 585 11.06 21.33 -18.96
C LYS A 585 11.23 22.58 -19.82
N VAL A 586 11.55 23.71 -19.20
CA VAL A 586 11.89 24.95 -19.89
C VAL A 586 13.32 25.35 -19.54
N SER A 587 14.13 25.72 -20.52
CA SER A 587 15.57 25.96 -20.38
C SER A 587 15.97 27.32 -20.96
N PHE A 588 16.79 28.06 -20.23
CA PHE A 588 17.29 29.39 -20.56
C PHE A 588 18.82 29.37 -20.64
N HIS A 589 19.40 30.12 -21.58
CA HIS A 589 20.85 30.32 -21.64
C HIS A 589 21.30 31.31 -20.56
N ALA A 590 22.25 30.91 -19.72
CA ALA A 590 22.70 31.74 -18.60
C ALA A 590 23.32 33.05 -19.09
N CYS A 591 24.15 33.01 -20.14
CA CYS A 591 24.74 34.21 -20.73
C CYS A 591 23.74 35.17 -21.39
N GLU A 592 22.64 34.65 -21.94
CA GLU A 592 21.57 35.49 -22.52
C GLU A 592 20.82 36.24 -21.40
N LEU A 593 20.53 35.56 -20.28
CA LEU A 593 19.94 36.18 -19.10
C LEU A 593 20.85 37.24 -18.48
N GLU A 594 22.17 36.97 -18.38
CA GLU A 594 23.13 37.93 -17.86
C GLU A 594 23.27 39.17 -18.72
N ASN A 595 23.28 39.02 -20.05
CA ASN A 595 23.31 40.13 -21.01
C ASN A 595 22.03 40.99 -20.94
N LEU A 596 20.91 40.41 -20.52
CA LEU A 596 19.63 41.09 -20.24
C LEU A 596 19.53 41.69 -18.84
N ALA A 597 20.59 41.60 -18.03
CA ALA A 597 20.62 42.00 -16.61
C ALA A 597 19.56 41.27 -15.75
N LEU A 598 19.21 40.03 -16.11
CA LEU A 598 18.35 39.14 -15.33
C LEU A 598 19.21 38.20 -14.49
N ASP A 599 18.78 37.88 -13.27
CA ASP A 599 19.51 36.96 -12.39
C ASP A 599 19.11 35.50 -12.69
N PRO A 600 19.99 34.66 -13.27
CA PRO A 600 19.70 33.26 -13.55
C PRO A 600 19.39 32.43 -12.30
N LYS A 601 19.80 32.88 -11.10
CA LYS A 601 19.55 32.18 -9.82
C LYS A 601 18.21 32.54 -9.20
N SER A 602 17.53 33.56 -9.71
CA SER A 602 16.24 34.02 -9.21
C SER A 602 15.05 33.30 -9.85
N ILE A 603 15.30 32.45 -10.86
CA ILE A 603 14.25 31.87 -11.67
C ILE A 603 13.44 30.83 -10.91
N HIS A 604 12.12 30.98 -10.95
CA HIS A 604 11.17 30.05 -10.33
C HIS A 604 9.87 29.99 -11.11
N LEU A 605 9.09 28.92 -10.92
CA LEU A 605 7.74 28.79 -11.47
C LEU A 605 6.72 29.55 -10.61
N ARG A 606 5.43 29.51 -10.98
CA ARG A 606 4.34 30.13 -10.20
C ARG A 606 4.35 29.75 -8.71
N ASN A 607 4.77 28.52 -8.39
CA ASN A 607 5.14 28.16 -7.03
C ASN A 607 6.65 28.39 -6.83
N SER A 608 6.99 29.32 -5.94
CA SER A 608 8.37 29.71 -5.63
C SER A 608 9.23 28.61 -5.01
N ALA A 609 8.64 27.50 -4.54
CA ALA A 609 9.38 26.32 -4.13
C ALA A 609 10.02 25.57 -5.32
N CYS A 610 9.55 25.81 -6.54
CA CYS A 610 10.04 25.18 -7.75
C CYS A 610 11.01 26.13 -8.48
N VAL A 611 12.28 26.03 -8.09
CA VAL A 611 13.37 26.89 -8.55
C VAL A 611 14.16 26.26 -9.71
N GLY A 612 14.84 27.09 -10.49
CA GLY A 612 15.68 26.63 -11.60
C GLY A 612 16.97 25.97 -11.12
N PHE A 613 17.52 25.10 -11.96
CA PHE A 613 18.78 24.42 -11.73
C PHE A 613 19.66 24.45 -12.99
N GLU A 614 20.98 24.40 -12.81
CA GLU A 614 21.94 24.32 -13.92
C GLU A 614 22.05 22.87 -14.44
N GLU A 615 22.02 22.67 -15.77
CA GLU A 615 22.09 21.33 -16.35
C GLU A 615 23.49 20.68 -16.23
N ARG A 616 23.53 19.39 -15.88
CA ARG A 616 24.77 18.64 -15.58
C ARG A 616 25.75 18.50 -16.76
N ASN A 617 25.27 18.59 -18.00
CA ASN A 617 26.08 18.43 -19.22
C ASN A 617 26.40 19.76 -19.92
N TYR A 618 25.71 20.85 -19.57
CA TYR A 618 25.85 22.17 -20.19
C TYR A 618 25.83 23.23 -19.09
N THR A 619 27.01 23.72 -18.68
CA THR A 619 27.17 24.71 -17.60
C THR A 619 26.55 26.08 -17.89
N ASN A 620 25.99 26.27 -19.09
CA ASN A 620 25.42 27.53 -19.56
C ASN A 620 23.88 27.44 -19.75
N LEU A 621 23.22 26.39 -19.26
CA LEU A 621 21.76 26.26 -19.31
C LEU A 621 21.16 26.18 -17.91
N VAL A 622 20.18 27.04 -17.65
CA VAL A 622 19.35 27.02 -16.44
C VAL A 622 17.98 26.51 -16.81
N SER A 623 17.55 25.43 -16.19
CA SER A 623 16.30 24.74 -16.50
C SER A 623 15.35 24.71 -15.31
N LEU A 624 14.05 24.80 -15.61
CA LEU A 624 12.94 24.56 -14.69
C LEU A 624 12.21 23.30 -15.13
N VAL A 625 11.80 22.47 -14.18
CA VAL A 625 11.01 21.26 -14.44
C VAL A 625 9.75 21.27 -13.59
N THR A 626 8.63 20.89 -14.18
CA THR A 626 7.38 20.65 -13.47
C THR A 626 6.70 19.35 -13.92
N SER A 627 6.10 18.65 -12.97
CA SER A 627 5.28 17.47 -13.24
C SER A 627 3.92 17.87 -13.82
N ILE A 628 3.43 17.05 -14.75
CA ILE A 628 2.11 17.20 -15.37
C ILE A 628 1.01 16.61 -14.47
N GLN A 629 1.37 15.74 -13.51
CA GLN A 629 0.42 15.10 -12.60
C GLN A 629 0.29 15.85 -11.27
N GLY A 630 -0.96 16.08 -10.82
CA GLY A 630 -1.27 16.56 -9.47
C GLY A 630 -1.12 18.06 -9.21
N GLY A 631 -1.01 18.91 -10.24
CA GLY A 631 -0.98 20.38 -10.07
C GLY A 631 0.24 20.91 -9.32
N GLN A 632 1.32 20.13 -9.29
CA GLN A 632 2.57 20.50 -8.61
C GLN A 632 3.21 21.74 -9.26
N CYS A 633 3.97 22.52 -8.48
CA CYS A 633 4.63 23.75 -8.93
C CYS A 633 3.71 24.86 -9.49
N GLY A 634 2.42 24.84 -9.17
CA GLY A 634 1.46 25.84 -9.67
C GLY A 634 1.12 25.67 -11.16
N THR A 635 1.36 24.47 -11.71
CA THR A 635 0.97 24.14 -13.08
C THR A 635 -0.54 24.03 -13.20
N GLU A 636 -1.12 24.82 -14.09
CA GLU A 636 -2.55 24.77 -14.41
C GLU A 636 -2.79 23.89 -15.62
N SER A 637 -3.93 23.21 -15.63
CA SER A 637 -4.39 22.42 -16.78
C SER A 637 -5.68 22.99 -17.32
N PHE A 638 -5.73 23.14 -18.64
CA PHE A 638 -6.90 23.56 -19.38
C PHE A 638 -7.29 22.47 -20.36
N LYS A 639 -8.47 21.90 -20.18
CA LYS A 639 -9.01 20.86 -21.06
C LYS A 639 -9.91 21.49 -22.12
N ASN A 640 -9.58 21.30 -23.38
CA ASN A 640 -10.50 21.51 -24.50
C ASN A 640 -11.01 20.16 -25.02
N LYS A 641 -11.88 20.18 -26.05
CA LYS A 641 -12.51 18.98 -26.62
C LYS A 641 -11.52 17.98 -27.23
N THR A 642 -10.35 18.41 -27.67
CA THR A 642 -9.40 17.56 -28.42
C THR A 642 -8.03 17.44 -27.77
N HIS A 643 -7.67 18.38 -26.89
CA HIS A 643 -6.37 18.46 -26.27
C HIS A 643 -6.48 18.94 -24.83
N VAL A 644 -5.56 18.51 -24.00
CA VAL A 644 -5.29 19.10 -22.69
C VAL A 644 -4.02 19.95 -22.81
N THR A 645 -4.10 21.19 -22.37
CA THR A 645 -2.98 22.12 -22.36
C THR A 645 -2.57 22.36 -20.92
N TYR A 646 -1.31 22.07 -20.60
CA TYR A 646 -0.70 22.41 -19.33
C TYR A 646 0.07 23.72 -19.49
N THR A 647 -0.17 24.66 -18.58
CA THR A 647 0.42 26.01 -18.63
C THR A 647 1.11 26.33 -17.32
N ASN A 648 2.29 26.93 -17.41
CA ASN A 648 3.00 27.50 -16.27
C ASN A 648 3.77 28.76 -16.70
N THR A 649 4.23 29.54 -15.73
CA THR A 649 4.93 30.81 -15.93
C THR A 649 6.23 30.79 -15.15
N ALA A 650 7.34 31.07 -15.85
CA ALA A 650 8.64 31.28 -15.24
C ALA A 650 8.82 32.76 -14.90
N HIS A 651 9.09 33.05 -13.63
CA HIS A 651 9.32 34.40 -13.11
C HIS A 651 10.82 34.64 -12.97
N LEU A 652 11.33 35.72 -13.57
CA LEU A 652 12.72 36.14 -13.51
C LEU A 652 12.83 37.53 -12.91
N SER A 653 13.77 37.73 -11.98
CA SER A 653 14.06 39.05 -11.40
C SER A 653 15.29 39.68 -12.03
N GLN A 654 15.34 41.02 -11.99
CA GLN A 654 16.51 41.77 -12.40
C GLN A 654 17.65 41.62 -11.39
N LYS A 655 18.88 41.55 -11.90
CA LYS A 655 20.10 41.54 -11.09
C LYS A 655 20.18 42.87 -10.32
N PRO A 656 20.35 42.86 -8.99
CA PRO A 656 20.38 44.10 -8.21
C PRO A 656 21.62 44.92 -8.55
N ASP A 657 21.43 46.05 -9.25
CA ASP A 657 22.45 47.08 -9.33
C ASP A 657 22.48 47.81 -7.98
N ALA A 658 23.68 47.99 -7.40
CA ALA A 658 23.89 48.50 -6.05
C ALA A 658 23.39 49.95 -5.79
N ILE A 659 22.65 50.57 -6.72
CA ILE A 659 22.29 51.99 -6.66
C ILE A 659 20.79 52.27 -6.87
N ILE A 660 19.98 51.47 -7.59
CA ILE A 660 18.52 51.70 -7.72
C ILE A 660 17.75 50.39 -7.92
N ILE A 661 16.73 50.13 -7.09
CA ILE A 661 15.74 49.05 -7.31
C ILE A 661 14.57 49.63 -8.11
N ARG A 662 14.38 49.16 -9.34
CA ARG A 662 13.10 49.26 -10.05
C ARG A 662 12.63 47.83 -10.29
N ASN A 663 11.70 47.33 -9.47
CA ASN A 663 11.14 45.99 -9.63
C ASN A 663 10.50 45.88 -11.02
N LYS A 664 11.21 45.28 -11.96
CA LYS A 664 10.66 44.84 -13.23
C LYS A 664 10.87 43.33 -13.28
N GLU A 665 9.83 42.60 -12.89
CA GLU A 665 9.77 41.14 -13.04
C GLU A 665 9.47 40.81 -14.50
N VAL A 666 10.15 39.80 -15.02
CA VAL A 666 9.97 39.31 -16.39
C VAL A 666 9.30 37.95 -16.30
N ASP A 667 8.10 37.87 -16.85
CA ASP A 667 7.28 36.66 -16.84
C ASP A 667 7.32 35.98 -18.21
N VAL A 668 7.78 34.74 -18.24
CA VAL A 668 7.82 33.92 -19.46
C VAL A 668 6.82 32.79 -19.31
N SER A 669 5.68 32.92 -19.98
CA SER A 669 4.64 31.89 -19.99
C SER A 669 4.94 30.83 -21.04
N PHE A 670 4.80 29.56 -20.66
CA PHE A 670 5.00 28.41 -21.54
C PHE A 670 3.88 27.39 -21.36
N SER A 671 3.63 26.60 -22.40
CA SER A 671 2.55 25.61 -22.40
C SER A 671 2.86 24.39 -23.26
N CYS A 672 2.56 23.20 -22.76
CA CYS A 672 2.59 21.95 -23.51
C CYS A 672 1.17 21.46 -23.74
N THR A 673 0.84 21.11 -24.99
CA THR A 673 -0.49 20.66 -25.38
C THR A 673 -0.43 19.21 -25.84
N TYR A 674 -1.18 18.34 -25.15
CA TYR A 674 -1.25 16.91 -25.42
C TYR A 674 -2.60 16.54 -26.00
N PRO A 675 -2.66 15.69 -27.03
CA PRO A 675 -3.93 15.18 -27.54
C PRO A 675 -4.60 14.33 -26.47
N LEU A 676 -5.91 14.55 -26.26
CA LEU A 676 -6.68 13.68 -25.37
C LEU A 676 -6.82 12.31 -26.02
N ASP A 677 -6.51 11.28 -25.26
CA ASP A 677 -6.72 9.90 -25.63
C ASP A 677 -7.64 9.20 -24.61
N MET A 678 -8.07 7.99 -24.92
CA MET A 678 -9.03 7.24 -24.09
C MET A 678 -8.60 7.09 -22.62
N GLU A 679 -7.30 6.94 -22.35
CA GLU A 679 -6.78 6.74 -20.99
C GLU A 679 -6.68 8.06 -20.24
N LEU A 680 -6.01 9.05 -20.84
CA LEU A 680 -5.85 10.39 -20.27
C LEU A 680 -7.21 11.08 -20.03
N SER A 681 -8.20 10.78 -20.88
CA SER A 681 -9.57 11.27 -20.71
C SER A 681 -10.28 10.72 -19.47
N LEU A 682 -9.96 9.49 -19.02
CA LEU A 682 -10.49 8.94 -17.78
C LEU A 682 -9.77 9.47 -16.56
N GLU A 683 -8.45 9.63 -16.62
CA GLU A 683 -7.65 10.16 -15.50
C GLU A 683 -7.97 11.63 -15.20
N THR A 684 -8.32 12.40 -16.23
CA THR A 684 -8.69 13.82 -16.09
C THR A 684 -10.17 14.04 -15.77
N ALA A 685 -11.01 13.00 -15.77
CA ALA A 685 -12.43 13.12 -15.44
C ALA A 685 -12.63 13.16 -13.92
N LEU A 686 -13.52 14.02 -13.43
CA LEU A 686 -13.71 14.20 -11.98
C LEU A 686 -14.37 12.97 -11.34
N ARG A 687 -15.33 12.36 -12.03
CA ARG A 687 -16.06 11.15 -11.58
C ARG A 687 -16.50 10.29 -12.76
N PRO A 688 -15.60 9.62 -13.50
CA PRO A 688 -15.97 8.85 -14.68
C PRO A 688 -16.82 7.62 -14.33
N VAL A 689 -17.84 7.33 -15.15
CA VAL A 689 -18.63 6.10 -15.07
C VAL A 689 -17.80 4.96 -15.65
N MET A 690 -17.12 4.24 -14.78
CA MET A 690 -16.23 3.14 -15.13
C MET A 690 -16.25 2.02 -14.09
N ASN A 691 -15.68 0.88 -14.45
CA ASN A 691 -15.35 -0.20 -13.54
C ASN A 691 -13.95 -0.73 -13.86
N SER A 692 -13.30 -1.41 -12.91
CA SER A 692 -11.98 -2.00 -13.08
C SER A 692 -11.91 -3.41 -12.52
N VAL A 693 -11.19 -4.29 -13.21
CA VAL A 693 -10.93 -5.67 -12.78
C VAL A 693 -9.44 -5.93 -12.83
N ASN A 694 -8.91 -6.59 -11.80
CA ASN A 694 -7.54 -7.05 -11.75
C ASN A 694 -7.47 -8.48 -12.29
N ILE A 695 -6.56 -8.72 -13.23
CA ILE A 695 -6.37 -9.99 -13.92
C ILE A 695 -4.97 -10.50 -13.57
N SER A 696 -4.87 -11.68 -12.97
CA SER A 696 -3.60 -12.38 -12.76
C SER A 696 -3.41 -13.44 -13.83
N VAL A 697 -2.34 -13.33 -14.62
CA VAL A 697 -1.94 -14.37 -15.57
C VAL A 697 -0.78 -15.13 -14.94
N GLY A 698 -0.96 -16.44 -14.73
CA GLY A 698 -0.06 -17.29 -13.95
C GLY A 698 1.42 -17.13 -14.34
N GLY A 699 2.22 -16.57 -13.43
CA GLY A 699 3.68 -16.45 -13.56
C GLY A 699 4.21 -15.21 -14.30
N THR A 700 3.36 -14.32 -14.85
CA THR A 700 3.83 -13.17 -15.67
C THR A 700 3.46 -11.78 -15.13
N GLY A 701 2.61 -11.68 -14.11
CA GLY A 701 2.29 -10.41 -13.43
C GLY A 701 0.78 -10.14 -13.30
N GLN A 702 0.46 -9.02 -12.64
CA GLN A 702 -0.90 -8.54 -12.42
C GLN A 702 -1.22 -7.43 -13.43
N PHE A 703 -2.38 -7.57 -14.08
CA PHE A 703 -2.88 -6.67 -15.11
C PHE A 703 -4.13 -5.97 -14.61
N ARG A 704 -4.30 -4.68 -14.93
CA ARG A 704 -5.51 -3.93 -14.54
C ARG A 704 -6.29 -3.49 -15.77
N VAL A 705 -7.52 -4.00 -15.91
CA VAL A 705 -8.40 -3.66 -17.03
C VAL A 705 -9.50 -2.72 -16.55
N ARG A 706 -9.79 -1.66 -17.32
CA ARG A 706 -10.86 -0.70 -17.05
C ARG A 706 -11.88 -0.70 -18.20
N MET A 707 -13.16 -0.59 -17.87
CA MET A 707 -14.26 -0.42 -18.83
C MET A 707 -15.00 0.88 -18.51
N ALA A 708 -15.22 1.73 -19.51
CA ALA A 708 -15.86 3.03 -19.34
C ALA A 708 -16.79 3.40 -20.51
N LEU A 709 -17.72 4.31 -20.22
CA LEU A 709 -18.70 4.82 -21.18
C LEU A 709 -18.31 6.22 -21.68
N TYR A 710 -18.45 6.46 -22.98
CA TYR A 710 -18.06 7.70 -23.66
C TYR A 710 -19.22 8.30 -24.47
N LYS A 711 -19.22 9.63 -24.57
CA LYS A 711 -20.21 10.44 -25.28
C LYS A 711 -19.94 10.54 -26.78
N ASP A 712 -18.70 10.29 -27.21
CA ASP A 712 -18.24 10.55 -28.56
C ASP A 712 -17.49 9.36 -29.18
N GLN A 713 -17.42 9.36 -30.51
CA GLN A 713 -16.79 8.30 -31.31
C GLN A 713 -15.25 8.26 -31.19
N ALA A 714 -14.62 9.35 -30.73
CA ALA A 714 -13.19 9.39 -30.48
C ALA A 714 -12.83 8.78 -29.10
N TYR A 715 -13.84 8.49 -28.27
CA TYR A 715 -13.70 7.97 -26.92
C TYR A 715 -12.86 8.86 -26.01
N ILE A 716 -13.08 10.17 -26.08
CA ILE A 716 -12.32 11.17 -25.31
C ILE A 716 -13.16 11.89 -24.25
N SER A 717 -14.49 11.81 -24.32
CA SER A 717 -15.40 12.43 -23.36
C SER A 717 -16.17 11.36 -22.57
N PRO A 718 -15.65 10.89 -21.42
CA PRO A 718 -16.36 9.92 -20.61
C PRO A 718 -17.66 10.49 -20.02
N TYR A 719 -18.61 9.63 -19.71
CA TYR A 719 -19.73 10.01 -18.84
C TYR A 719 -19.23 10.18 -17.41
N GLU A 720 -19.78 11.15 -16.69
CA GLU A 720 -19.43 11.44 -15.31
C GLU A 720 -20.67 11.41 -14.42
N GLY A 721 -20.52 10.90 -13.19
CA GLY A 721 -21.61 10.74 -12.21
C GLY A 721 -21.79 9.29 -11.75
N SER A 722 -22.90 9.03 -11.07
CA SER A 722 -23.27 7.68 -10.60
C SER A 722 -24.10 6.89 -11.60
N GLU A 723 -24.77 7.57 -12.54
CA GLU A 723 -25.67 6.97 -13.52
C GLU A 723 -25.58 7.70 -14.87
N VAL A 724 -25.91 7.01 -15.97
CA VAL A 724 -25.90 7.59 -17.32
C VAL A 724 -27.31 7.67 -17.86
N VAL A 725 -27.86 8.87 -18.02
CA VAL A 725 -29.21 9.08 -18.58
C VAL A 725 -29.13 9.36 -20.08
N LEU A 726 -29.79 8.53 -20.90
CA LEU A 726 -29.73 8.65 -22.35
C LEU A 726 -31.06 8.31 -23.04
N SER A 727 -31.30 8.95 -24.19
CA SER A 727 -32.41 8.61 -25.08
C SER A 727 -32.11 7.36 -25.93
N THR A 728 -33.14 6.63 -26.38
CA THR A 728 -33.02 5.50 -27.33
C THR A 728 -32.45 5.86 -28.71
N LYS A 729 -32.30 7.17 -29.02
CA LYS A 729 -31.66 7.64 -30.25
C LYS A 729 -30.16 7.92 -30.07
N SER A 730 -29.67 7.91 -28.84
CA SER A 730 -28.27 8.17 -28.52
C SER A 730 -27.42 6.94 -28.85
N VAL A 731 -26.21 7.18 -29.36
CA VAL A 731 -25.20 6.13 -29.55
C VAL A 731 -24.33 6.08 -28.30
N LEU A 732 -24.20 4.88 -27.74
CA LEU A 732 -23.35 4.62 -26.60
C LEU A 732 -21.99 4.11 -27.09
N TYR A 733 -20.91 4.81 -26.72
CA TYR A 733 -19.55 4.42 -27.04
C TYR A 733 -18.91 3.77 -25.81
N VAL A 734 -18.42 2.54 -25.95
CA VAL A 734 -17.87 1.75 -24.85
C VAL A 734 -16.41 1.44 -25.12
N GLY A 735 -15.55 1.82 -24.19
CA GLY A 735 -14.11 1.57 -24.25
C GLY A 735 -13.66 0.65 -23.12
N VAL A 736 -12.83 -0.33 -23.45
CA VAL A 736 -12.14 -1.22 -22.53
C VAL A 736 -10.64 -1.04 -22.75
N LEU A 737 -9.85 -0.82 -21.71
CA LEU A 737 -8.40 -0.63 -21.84
C LEU A 737 -7.62 -1.35 -20.74
N LEU A 738 -6.41 -1.77 -21.09
CA LEU A 738 -5.42 -2.27 -20.15
C LEU A 738 -4.63 -1.07 -19.60
N HIS A 739 -4.80 -0.78 -18.31
CA HIS A 739 -4.20 0.37 -17.63
C HIS A 739 -2.80 0.04 -17.06
N GLU A 740 -2.62 -1.17 -16.53
CA GLU A 740 -1.35 -1.61 -15.96
C GLU A 740 -0.97 -2.99 -16.52
N GLY A 741 0.29 -3.16 -16.92
CA GLY A 741 0.86 -4.40 -17.45
C GLY A 741 1.64 -4.23 -18.76
N ASP A 742 2.29 -5.31 -19.25
CA ASP A 742 3.05 -5.28 -20.51
C ASP A 742 2.13 -5.23 -21.74
N THR A 743 1.79 -4.02 -22.17
CA THR A 743 0.98 -3.71 -23.36
C THR A 743 1.68 -4.02 -24.68
N SER A 744 2.98 -4.35 -24.67
CA SER A 744 3.73 -4.72 -25.87
C SER A 744 3.47 -6.18 -26.27
N GLN A 745 3.28 -7.06 -25.28
CA GLN A 745 3.04 -8.49 -25.47
C GLN A 745 1.55 -8.85 -25.50
N PHE A 746 0.74 -8.27 -24.60
CA PHE A 746 -0.67 -8.64 -24.42
C PHE A 746 -1.64 -7.64 -25.05
N VAL A 747 -2.69 -8.15 -25.69
CA VAL A 747 -3.81 -7.36 -26.23
C VAL A 747 -5.16 -7.81 -25.69
N ILE A 748 -6.12 -6.89 -25.69
CA ILE A 748 -7.46 -7.14 -25.20
C ILE A 748 -8.35 -7.74 -26.30
N ILE A 749 -8.94 -8.89 -26.01
CA ILE A 749 -10.03 -9.50 -26.78
C ILE A 749 -11.32 -9.44 -25.97
N LEU A 750 -12.35 -8.80 -26.53
CA LEU A 750 -13.73 -8.83 -26.04
C LEU A 750 -14.40 -10.10 -26.57
N LYS A 751 -14.56 -11.13 -25.73
CA LYS A 751 -15.10 -12.44 -26.11
C LYS A 751 -16.62 -12.39 -26.21
N ASN A 752 -17.30 -12.03 -25.11
CA ASN A 752 -18.74 -11.88 -25.07
C ASN A 752 -19.11 -10.58 -24.38
N CYS A 753 -19.80 -9.66 -25.06
CA CYS A 753 -20.36 -8.47 -24.45
C CYS A 753 -21.87 -8.49 -24.60
N TYR A 754 -22.59 -8.25 -23.51
CA TYR A 754 -24.04 -8.30 -23.47
C TYR A 754 -24.60 -7.32 -22.44
N ALA A 755 -25.88 -7.00 -22.60
CA ALA A 755 -26.61 -6.17 -21.66
C ALA A 755 -27.61 -7.00 -20.86
N THR A 756 -27.90 -6.56 -19.63
CA THR A 756 -28.94 -7.10 -18.74
C THR A 756 -29.74 -5.97 -18.12
N PRO A 757 -31.02 -6.21 -17.72
CA PRO A 757 -31.82 -5.20 -17.04
C PRO A 757 -31.41 -5.00 -15.57
N THR A 758 -30.76 -6.00 -14.96
CA THR A 758 -30.25 -5.95 -13.59
C THR A 758 -28.72 -5.92 -13.56
N ARG A 759 -28.12 -5.56 -12.41
CA ARG A 759 -26.67 -5.62 -12.21
C ARG A 759 -26.12 -7.07 -12.30
N ASN A 760 -26.98 -8.08 -12.17
CA ASN A 760 -26.57 -9.48 -12.22
C ASN A 760 -26.18 -9.90 -13.65
N ALA A 761 -24.93 -10.27 -13.86
CA ALA A 761 -24.44 -10.73 -15.15
C ALA A 761 -25.04 -12.07 -15.61
N THR A 762 -25.61 -12.85 -14.69
CA THR A 762 -26.28 -14.14 -14.98
C THR A 762 -27.79 -14.02 -15.20
N ASP A 763 -28.34 -12.80 -15.24
CA ASP A 763 -29.75 -12.54 -15.52
C ASP A 763 -30.23 -13.33 -16.76
N PRO A 764 -31.38 -14.03 -16.70
CA PRO A 764 -31.90 -14.77 -17.85
C PRO A 764 -32.23 -13.88 -19.05
N VAL A 765 -32.52 -12.59 -18.83
CA VAL A 765 -32.77 -11.60 -19.88
C VAL A 765 -31.43 -10.98 -20.31
N LYS A 766 -30.88 -11.48 -21.42
CA LYS A 766 -29.62 -10.99 -21.99
C LYS A 766 -29.78 -10.51 -23.42
N TYR A 767 -29.21 -9.35 -23.73
CA TYR A 767 -29.05 -8.89 -25.10
C TYR A 767 -27.58 -8.94 -25.52
N SER A 768 -27.24 -9.87 -26.43
CA SER A 768 -25.86 -10.02 -26.90
C SER A 768 -25.46 -8.94 -27.90
N ILE A 769 -24.40 -8.19 -27.59
CA ILE A 769 -23.81 -7.15 -28.43
C ILE A 769 -22.62 -7.73 -29.21
N ILE A 770 -21.71 -8.41 -28.51
CA ILE A 770 -20.59 -9.17 -29.07
C ILE A 770 -20.75 -10.61 -28.61
N LYS A 771 -20.66 -11.56 -29.54
CA LYS A 771 -20.72 -12.99 -29.25
C LYS A 771 -19.58 -13.69 -29.97
N ASP A 772 -18.80 -14.49 -29.24
CA ASP A 772 -17.63 -15.20 -29.77
C ASP A 772 -16.65 -14.26 -30.51
N SER A 773 -16.39 -13.10 -29.90
CA SER A 773 -15.52 -12.01 -30.40
C SER A 773 -16.02 -11.27 -31.65
N CYS A 774 -17.23 -11.56 -32.13
CA CYS A 774 -17.84 -10.93 -33.30
C CYS A 774 -19.11 -10.14 -32.96
N PRO A 775 -19.39 -9.02 -33.65
CA PRO A 775 -20.61 -8.24 -33.42
C PRO A 775 -21.86 -9.04 -33.78
N ASN A 776 -22.94 -8.83 -33.03
CA ASN A 776 -24.24 -9.40 -33.34
C ASN A 776 -24.79 -8.82 -34.65
N LYS A 777 -24.87 -9.65 -35.69
CA LYS A 777 -25.28 -9.24 -37.06
C LYS A 777 -26.76 -8.88 -37.19
N GLN A 778 -27.58 -9.18 -36.19
CA GLN A 778 -29.01 -8.85 -36.21
C GLN A 778 -29.26 -7.36 -35.95
N ASP A 779 -28.30 -6.66 -35.36
CA ASP A 779 -28.40 -5.24 -35.04
C ASP A 779 -27.32 -4.45 -35.80
N ALA A 780 -27.76 -3.67 -36.78
CA ALA A 780 -26.89 -2.86 -37.62
C ALA A 780 -26.30 -1.63 -36.90
N SER A 781 -26.78 -1.30 -35.69
CA SER A 781 -26.26 -0.20 -34.90
C SER A 781 -24.93 -0.54 -34.22
N ILE A 782 -24.63 -1.82 -34.06
CA ILE A 782 -23.42 -2.30 -33.39
C ILE A 782 -22.22 -2.13 -34.31
N LYS A 783 -21.23 -1.36 -33.87
CA LYS A 783 -19.94 -1.20 -34.56
C LYS A 783 -18.80 -1.48 -33.60
N VAL A 784 -18.01 -2.50 -33.90
CA VAL A 784 -16.76 -2.80 -33.20
C VAL A 784 -15.63 -2.14 -33.98
N THR A 785 -15.03 -1.10 -33.38
CA THR A 785 -13.96 -0.31 -34.00
C THR A 785 -12.59 -0.93 -33.74
N GLU A 786 -12.43 -1.60 -32.60
CA GLU A 786 -11.16 -2.22 -32.20
C GLU A 786 -11.42 -3.44 -31.30
N ASN A 787 -10.90 -4.61 -31.67
CA ASN A 787 -10.97 -5.83 -30.84
C ASN A 787 -9.81 -6.76 -31.20
N GLY A 788 -8.99 -7.17 -30.22
CA GLY A 788 -7.82 -8.03 -30.44
C GLY A 788 -6.66 -7.38 -31.21
N ALA A 789 -6.72 -6.06 -31.45
CA ALA A 789 -5.74 -5.32 -32.22
C ALA A 789 -4.71 -4.59 -31.34
N SER A 790 -5.08 -4.15 -30.14
CA SER A 790 -4.20 -3.44 -29.20
C SER A 790 -4.58 -3.71 -27.74
N ALA A 791 -3.94 -3.02 -26.81
CA ALA A 791 -4.32 -2.96 -25.40
C ALA A 791 -5.70 -2.30 -25.15
N LYS A 792 -6.39 -1.85 -26.20
CA LYS A 792 -7.70 -1.18 -26.17
C LYS A 792 -8.72 -1.99 -26.98
N GLY A 793 -9.93 -2.11 -26.44
CA GLY A 793 -11.12 -2.67 -27.07
C GLY A 793 -12.22 -1.61 -27.15
N ARG A 794 -12.82 -1.43 -28.33
CA ARG A 794 -13.73 -0.32 -28.61
C ARG A 794 -14.92 -0.80 -29.43
N PHE A 795 -16.10 -0.52 -28.93
CA PHE A 795 -17.33 -0.74 -29.68
C PHE A 795 -18.35 0.37 -29.39
N SER A 796 -19.38 0.42 -30.21
CA SER A 796 -20.52 1.32 -30.06
C SER A 796 -21.80 0.60 -30.40
N VAL A 797 -22.89 0.99 -29.76
CA VAL A 797 -24.23 0.44 -29.96
C VAL A 797 -25.25 1.55 -29.75
N GLN A 798 -26.33 1.56 -30.53
CA GLN A 798 -27.42 2.50 -30.26
C GLN A 798 -28.15 2.07 -28.98
N LEU A 799 -28.47 3.03 -28.11
CA LEU A 799 -29.12 2.71 -26.84
C LEU A 799 -30.50 2.07 -27.06
N PHE A 800 -30.82 1.08 -26.24
CA PHE A 800 -32.09 0.36 -26.22
C PHE A 800 -32.64 0.24 -24.80
N LYS A 801 -33.94 -0.03 -24.68
CA LYS A 801 -34.64 -0.37 -23.43
C LYS A 801 -35.10 -1.82 -23.52
N PHE A 802 -35.00 -2.58 -22.42
CA PHE A 802 -35.56 -3.93 -22.38
C PHE A 802 -37.09 -3.87 -22.39
N VAL A 803 -37.73 -4.84 -23.06
CA VAL A 803 -39.20 -4.91 -23.09
C VAL A 803 -39.71 -5.34 -21.72
N GLY A 804 -40.55 -4.52 -21.09
CA GLY A 804 -41.09 -4.72 -19.74
C GLY A 804 -40.85 -3.52 -18.83
N ASP A 805 -41.09 -3.69 -17.53
CA ASP A 805 -40.86 -2.69 -16.48
C ASP A 805 -39.36 -2.61 -16.10
N TYR A 806 -38.50 -2.42 -17.11
CA TYR A 806 -37.05 -2.36 -16.96
C TYR A 806 -36.51 -1.00 -17.39
N ASP A 807 -36.21 -0.14 -16.42
CA ASP A 807 -35.74 1.23 -16.68
C ASP A 807 -34.20 1.37 -16.67
N LEU A 808 -33.52 0.30 -16.24
CA LEU A 808 -32.07 0.24 -16.12
C LEU A 808 -31.47 -0.74 -17.12
N VAL A 809 -30.29 -0.39 -17.63
CA VAL A 809 -29.46 -1.24 -18.48
C VAL A 809 -28.06 -1.31 -17.87
N TYR A 810 -27.55 -2.53 -17.71
CA TYR A 810 -26.16 -2.80 -17.32
C TYR A 810 -25.45 -3.49 -18.48
N LEU A 811 -24.20 -3.10 -18.73
CA LEU A 811 -23.34 -3.73 -19.73
C LEU A 811 -22.32 -4.63 -19.06
N HIS A 812 -22.12 -5.81 -19.65
CA HIS A 812 -21.16 -6.82 -19.21
C HIS A 812 -20.28 -7.20 -20.40
N CYS A 813 -19.00 -7.41 -20.15
CA CYS A 813 -18.04 -7.88 -21.14
C CYS A 813 -17.10 -8.92 -20.52
N GLU A 814 -16.95 -10.06 -21.18
CA GLU A 814 -15.90 -11.04 -20.92
C GLU A 814 -14.64 -10.63 -21.70
N VAL A 815 -13.57 -10.35 -20.96
CA VAL A 815 -12.29 -9.86 -21.48
C VAL A 815 -11.24 -10.97 -21.36
N HIS A 816 -10.50 -11.18 -22.43
CA HIS A 816 -9.38 -12.12 -22.49
C HIS A 816 -8.10 -11.37 -22.90
N LEU A 817 -6.98 -11.68 -22.23
CA LEU A 817 -5.65 -11.16 -22.58
C LEU A 817 -4.97 -12.15 -23.52
N CYS A 818 -4.82 -11.76 -24.78
CA CYS A 818 -4.17 -12.58 -25.79
C CYS A 818 -2.70 -12.19 -25.96
N ASP A 819 -1.81 -13.18 -25.90
CA ASP A 819 -0.38 -13.01 -26.18
C ASP A 819 -0.13 -13.00 -27.70
N ARG A 820 0.34 -11.86 -28.22
CA ARG A 820 0.66 -11.67 -29.64
C ARG A 820 1.79 -12.58 -30.15
N LYS A 821 2.66 -13.06 -29.26
CA LYS A 821 3.77 -13.97 -29.61
C LYS A 821 3.28 -15.41 -29.74
N ALA A 822 2.23 -15.79 -29.00
CA ALA A 822 1.75 -17.16 -28.93
C ALA A 822 0.59 -17.44 -29.91
N ALA A 823 -0.25 -16.46 -30.23
CA ALA A 823 -1.46 -16.66 -31.03
C ALA A 823 -1.85 -15.45 -31.91
N ILE A 824 -2.72 -15.69 -32.89
CA ILE A 824 -3.36 -14.63 -33.68
C ILE A 824 -4.55 -14.07 -32.88
N CYS A 825 -4.41 -12.84 -32.38
CA CYS A 825 -5.38 -12.24 -31.47
C CYS A 825 -6.57 -11.53 -32.15
N ALA A 826 -6.46 -11.18 -33.44
CA ALA A 826 -7.53 -10.49 -34.16
C ALA A 826 -8.63 -11.49 -34.63
N PRO A 827 -9.89 -11.34 -34.20
CA PRO A 827 -10.96 -12.26 -34.56
C PRO A 827 -11.37 -12.13 -36.04
N THR A 828 -11.67 -13.26 -36.70
CA THR A 828 -12.12 -13.31 -38.10
C THR A 828 -13.62 -13.66 -38.20
N CYS A 829 -14.44 -12.69 -38.58
CA CYS A 829 -15.90 -12.84 -38.56
C CYS A 829 -16.49 -13.27 -39.93
N SER A 830 -16.19 -14.48 -40.40
CA SER A 830 -16.78 -15.05 -41.63
C SER A 830 -18.21 -15.59 -41.44
N GLY A 831 -19.10 -15.36 -42.42
CA GLY A 831 -20.56 -15.57 -42.33
C GLY A 831 -21.09 -17.00 -42.21
N LYS A 832 -20.26 -18.02 -41.92
CA LYS A 832 -20.69 -19.39 -41.61
C LYS A 832 -19.90 -19.84 -40.38
N ARG A 833 -20.61 -20.24 -39.31
CA ARG A 833 -20.13 -20.74 -38.01
C ARG A 833 -18.64 -20.45 -37.74
N SER A 834 -18.38 -19.39 -36.98
CA SER A 834 -17.04 -19.15 -36.41
C SER A 834 -16.61 -20.42 -35.65
N ARG A 835 -15.48 -21.02 -36.04
CA ARG A 835 -14.80 -21.97 -35.18
C ARG A 835 -14.31 -21.14 -33.99
N GLY A 836 -14.94 -21.29 -32.83
CA GLY A 836 -14.46 -20.69 -31.60
C GLY A 836 -13.02 -21.15 -31.39
N THR A 837 -12.07 -20.23 -31.54
CA THR A 837 -10.74 -20.41 -31.00
C THR A 837 -10.90 -20.41 -29.49
N ASP A 838 -10.52 -21.53 -28.86
CA ASP A 838 -10.62 -21.73 -27.43
C ASP A 838 -9.56 -20.87 -26.73
N PHE A 839 -9.88 -19.59 -26.57
CA PHE A 839 -9.15 -18.67 -25.72
C PHE A 839 -9.50 -19.02 -24.28
N GLY A 840 -8.48 -19.29 -23.45
CA GLY A 840 -8.57 -19.78 -22.06
C GLY A 840 -9.38 -18.88 -21.11
N ASP A 841 -8.87 -18.64 -19.90
CA ASP A 841 -9.63 -17.91 -18.87
C ASP A 841 -10.07 -16.51 -19.36
N SER A 842 -11.35 -16.20 -19.17
CA SER A 842 -11.97 -14.92 -19.52
C SER A 842 -12.53 -14.26 -18.28
N TYR A 843 -12.30 -12.96 -18.14
CA TYR A 843 -12.62 -12.19 -16.94
C TYR A 843 -13.80 -11.25 -17.21
N LEU A 844 -14.80 -11.27 -16.35
CA LEU A 844 -16.01 -10.48 -16.51
C LEU A 844 -15.84 -9.07 -15.94
N ILE A 845 -16.13 -8.05 -16.74
CA ILE A 845 -16.19 -6.64 -16.32
C ILE A 845 -17.56 -6.05 -16.67
N ALA A 846 -18.11 -5.22 -15.78
CA ALA A 846 -19.45 -4.66 -15.94
C ALA A 846 -19.51 -3.16 -15.67
N VAL A 847 -20.36 -2.42 -16.38
CA VAL A 847 -20.56 -0.96 -16.20
C VAL A 847 -22.05 -0.58 -16.28
N GLY A 848 -22.49 0.34 -15.43
CA GLY A 848 -23.89 0.78 -15.30
C GLY A 848 -24.21 1.30 -13.89
N PRO A 849 -25.42 1.79 -13.63
CA PRO A 849 -26.60 1.71 -14.50
C PRO A 849 -26.65 2.79 -15.60
N ILE A 850 -27.30 2.43 -16.71
CA ILE A 850 -27.71 3.34 -17.79
C ILE A 850 -29.23 3.44 -17.76
N VAL A 851 -29.76 4.66 -17.63
CA VAL A 851 -31.17 4.97 -17.44
C VAL A 851 -31.76 5.59 -18.71
N HIS A 852 -32.99 5.22 -19.04
CA HIS A 852 -33.70 5.80 -20.17
C HIS A 852 -34.32 7.16 -19.82
N GLU A 853 -34.12 8.18 -20.68
CA GLU A 853 -34.59 9.56 -20.46
C GLU A 853 -36.13 9.73 -20.40
N GLY A 854 -36.90 8.72 -20.80
CA GLY A 854 -38.36 8.74 -20.80
C GLY A 854 -39.05 8.51 -19.45
N ASP A 855 -38.31 8.13 -18.39
CA ASP A 855 -38.85 7.75 -17.08
C ASP A 855 -38.47 8.75 -15.96
N LEU A 856 -38.56 10.04 -16.26
CA LEU A 856 -38.72 11.07 -15.23
C LEU A 856 -40.21 11.26 -14.95
N PRO A 857 -40.70 11.09 -13.71
CA PRO A 857 -42.09 11.41 -13.39
C PRO A 857 -42.34 12.90 -13.60
N SER A 858 -43.09 13.24 -14.65
CA SER A 858 -43.72 14.54 -14.79
C SER A 858 -44.95 14.65 -13.88
N SER A 859 -45.03 15.75 -13.13
CA SER A 859 -46.03 16.16 -12.11
C SER A 859 -45.76 15.59 -10.69
N SER A 860 -45.50 16.39 -9.66
CA SER A 860 -46.00 17.72 -9.33
C SER A 860 -44.92 18.73 -8.95
N LEU A 861 -44.94 19.90 -9.60
CA LEU A 861 -44.36 21.14 -9.08
C LEU A 861 -45.00 21.48 -7.72
N GLY A 862 -44.27 21.22 -6.63
CA GLY A 862 -44.46 21.88 -5.35
C GLY A 862 -43.56 23.11 -5.29
N ILE A 863 -44.03 24.21 -5.87
CA ILE A 863 -43.43 25.54 -5.72
C ILE A 863 -43.57 25.96 -4.26
N CYS A 864 -42.46 26.16 -3.55
CA CYS A 864 -42.39 27.16 -2.49
C CYS A 864 -41.35 28.20 -2.91
N ALA A 865 -41.87 29.30 -3.45
CA ALA A 865 -41.15 30.50 -3.83
C ALA A 865 -40.67 31.27 -2.58
N PRO A 866 -39.63 32.12 -2.72
CA PRO A 866 -39.06 32.89 -1.62
C PRO A 866 -39.95 34.09 -1.27
N TRP A 867 -40.04 34.44 0.01
CA TRP A 867 -40.66 35.68 0.45
C TRP A 867 -39.61 36.57 1.12
N THR A 868 -39.30 37.68 0.47
CA THR A 868 -38.64 38.85 1.05
C THR A 868 -39.67 39.78 1.69
N LEU A 869 -39.36 40.17 2.93
CA LEU A 869 -39.50 41.49 3.57
C LEU A 869 -40.88 42.15 3.71
N LEU A 870 -41.28 42.32 4.99
CA LEU A 870 -41.60 43.61 5.60
C LEU A 870 -41.21 43.57 7.10
N THR A 871 -40.20 44.37 7.46
CA THR A 871 -39.71 44.73 8.81
C THR A 871 -40.65 45.77 9.49
N PRO A 872 -40.36 46.41 10.68
CA PRO A 872 -39.27 46.26 11.65
C PRO A 872 -39.66 46.32 13.16
N ALA A 873 -38.76 45.92 14.05
CA ALA A 873 -38.33 46.63 15.27
C ALA A 873 -37.14 45.85 15.88
N ILE A 874 -35.88 46.25 15.64
CA ILE A 874 -35.08 47.19 16.47
C ILE A 874 -34.99 46.62 17.90
N ILE A 875 -33.85 46.14 18.40
CA ILE A 875 -32.60 46.84 18.79
C ILE A 875 -31.47 45.77 18.76
N ALA A 876 -30.44 45.86 17.90
CA ALA A 876 -29.18 46.60 18.08
C ALA A 876 -28.40 46.17 19.34
N MET A 877 -27.08 46.04 19.39
CA MET A 877 -25.98 46.41 18.49
C MET A 877 -24.73 45.66 19.04
N ALA A 878 -23.89 45.13 18.16
CA ALA A 878 -22.51 45.62 17.90
C ALA A 878 -21.50 45.28 19.02
N HIS A 879 -20.62 44.32 18.75
CA HIS A 879 -19.26 44.53 18.22
C HIS A 879 -18.29 45.12 19.25
N TRP A 880 -17.16 44.42 19.45
CA TRP A 880 -15.76 44.82 19.22
C TRP A 880 -14.91 43.79 19.99
N ILE A 881 -14.19 42.88 19.31
CA ILE A 881 -12.82 42.98 18.78
C ILE A 881 -11.92 42.00 19.53
N ILE A 882 -11.30 41.10 18.75
CA ILE A 882 -10.00 40.45 18.91
C ILE A 882 -9.66 39.93 20.32
N LEU A 883 -9.84 38.62 20.52
CA LEU A 883 -8.76 37.63 20.47
C LEU A 883 -9.33 36.28 20.04
#